data_AF-A0A1Q2YX67-F1
#
_entry.id   AF-A0A1Q2YX67-F1
#
_cell.length_a   1.000
_cell.length_b   1.000
_cell.length_c   1.000
_cell.angle_alpha   90.00
_cell.angle_beta   90.00
_cell.angle_gamma   90.00
#
_symmetry.space_group_name_H-M   'P 1'
#
loop_
_entity.id
_entity.type
_entity.pdbx_description
1 polymer ?
#
loop_
_entity_poly.entity_id
_entity_poly.type
_entity_poly.pdbx_seq_one_letter_code
_entity_poly.pdbx_strand_id
1 'polypeptide(L)'
;MASSLTYNVASDWGAGFVANMAIQAGDTALNGWLVEFDAAFTITNLWGGEIVSHVGTHYVVRNLSWNATVPANGQLGFGFQATTGAAGSQAANLALNGTAAAPPATLPELSVADVSVAEGNSGSKVLTFTVALSKAASGPVTLHYVTADGTATAGSDYAAASGTLTFAAGETSKTVSVTVSGDTLVEANESFLLNLSDASGATIARASATGTILNDDTAATPPKLSVSDVSVTEGNPGTSGTGTAATGWFSTRGNQIVDAGGNIVKIAGVNWFGLESSNEAPHGLWARGYKEMMDQMVDLGFNTIRLPFSTDLLHGGMPSGIDFSKNPDLQGLTGLQIMDRIVDYAGQVGLRIILDHHRSDAGAGTSGNGLWYDDAHPESQWIGDWQMLAARYAGDPTVIGADLHNEPYNGTWGTGTATDWAAAAERAGNAIGEVNPNWLIFVEGIGTYDGQNYWWGGNLMGVRDRPVTLDVANKLVYSAHDYPNSIYAQPWFQGANFGDTLTQKFDQMWGYIYKEGIAPVYLGEFGSRMADAKDLVWLDKITAYLSGDLDANGTHDIAAGQQGISWTWWSWNPNSGDTGGILQDDWTSVNAAKVAELQPIQFSLDGSTATPGTAGDAHVALFTVTLSAAAGTAVTVDFGTVPGTATAEDFTAASGRLTFAPGETSKTVAIAIGADSAAEADETFSFVLSSPSGATLLDGTATATILNDDAGTSTGGSTGGGTGGTGSAGSGLDASFAVTNAWNNGFQGAVTVHNEGAATVSDWEFELKISNEITQIWNAEIVSRTSSGYIIHNAAWNGGIAGDGEISFGFLASGQANPAQVDFAF
;
A
#
# COMPACT_ATOMS: atom_id res chain seq x y z
N MET A 1 -41.53 -19.41 75.48
CA MET A 1 -42.00 -18.69 74.28
C MET A 1 -43.39 -18.12 74.52
N ALA A 2 -43.69 -16.98 73.90
CA ALA A 2 -45.06 -16.44 73.88
C ALA A 2 -45.92 -17.25 72.90
N SER A 3 -47.23 -17.33 73.13
CA SER A 3 -48.16 -17.96 72.20
C SER A 3 -48.16 -17.21 70.86
N SER A 4 -48.36 -17.93 69.75
CA SER A 4 -48.38 -17.34 68.40
C SER A 4 -49.55 -17.84 67.57
N LEU A 5 -49.84 -17.09 66.52
CA LEU A 5 -50.92 -17.36 65.56
C LEU A 5 -50.35 -17.24 64.15
N THR A 6 -50.67 -18.21 63.29
CA THR A 6 -50.30 -18.19 61.87
C THR A 6 -51.52 -18.42 61.00
N TYR A 7 -51.50 -17.83 59.81
CA TYR A 7 -52.54 -17.95 58.80
C TYR A 7 -51.92 -18.43 57.49
N ASN A 8 -52.55 -19.43 56.88
CA ASN A 8 -52.12 -19.97 55.60
C ASN A 8 -53.32 -20.32 54.72
N VAL A 9 -53.33 -19.84 53.49
CA VAL A 9 -54.29 -20.27 52.46
C VAL A 9 -53.83 -21.63 51.93
N ALA A 10 -54.62 -22.68 52.15
CA ALA A 10 -54.28 -24.05 51.78
C ALA A 10 -54.69 -24.40 50.34
N SER A 11 -55.70 -23.73 49.80
CA SER A 11 -56.13 -23.86 48.41
C SER A 11 -56.91 -22.61 48.03
N ASP A 12 -56.66 -22.05 46.85
CA ASP A 12 -57.35 -20.87 46.31
C ASP A 12 -57.71 -21.16 44.84
N TRP A 13 -58.99 -21.04 44.49
CA TRP A 13 -59.49 -21.26 43.13
C TRP A 13 -60.13 -20.00 42.54
N GLY A 14 -59.73 -18.83 43.04
CA GLY A 14 -60.09 -17.51 42.51
C GLY A 14 -61.45 -17.00 42.97
N ALA A 15 -62.51 -17.81 42.87
CA ALA A 15 -63.85 -17.46 43.38
C ALA A 15 -64.05 -17.79 44.87
N GLY A 16 -63.16 -18.60 45.44
CA GLY A 16 -63.16 -18.99 46.85
C GLY A 16 -61.87 -19.69 47.23
N PHE A 17 -61.68 -19.91 48.51
CA PHE A 17 -60.46 -20.53 49.04
C PHE A 17 -60.73 -21.28 50.35
N VAL A 18 -59.81 -22.16 50.72
CA VAL A 18 -59.70 -22.79 52.04
C VAL A 18 -58.46 -22.23 52.74
N ALA A 19 -58.62 -21.78 53.97
CA ALA A 19 -57.51 -21.35 54.81
C ALA A 19 -57.51 -22.05 56.17
N ASN A 20 -56.29 -22.19 56.71
CA ASN A 20 -56.01 -22.77 58.01
C ASN A 20 -55.38 -21.71 58.91
N MET A 21 -55.79 -21.71 60.17
CA MET A 21 -55.22 -20.92 61.26
C MET A 21 -54.60 -21.89 62.27
N ALA A 22 -53.33 -21.69 62.63
CA ALA A 22 -52.66 -22.49 63.65
C ALA A 22 -52.31 -21.62 64.86
N ILE A 23 -52.80 -22.05 66.02
CA ILE A 23 -52.56 -21.47 67.34
C ILE A 23 -51.51 -22.32 68.02
N GLN A 24 -50.39 -21.71 68.38
CA GLN A 24 -49.32 -22.34 69.12
C GLN A 24 -49.31 -21.75 70.54
N ALA A 25 -49.48 -22.60 71.56
CA ALA A 25 -49.32 -22.16 72.94
C ALA A 25 -47.83 -21.99 73.28
N GLY A 26 -47.55 -20.97 74.10
CA GLY A 26 -46.24 -20.75 74.70
C GLY A 26 -45.87 -21.78 75.78
N ASP A 27 -44.98 -21.40 76.69
CA ASP A 27 -44.50 -22.28 77.77
C ASP A 27 -45.60 -22.68 78.77
N THR A 28 -46.74 -22.01 78.72
CA THR A 28 -47.94 -22.29 79.51
C THR A 28 -49.11 -22.63 78.60
N ALA A 29 -49.94 -23.59 79.02
CA ALA A 29 -51.15 -23.97 78.29
C ALA A 29 -52.12 -22.78 78.17
N LEU A 30 -52.78 -22.66 77.01
CA LEU A 30 -53.88 -21.72 76.81
C LEU A 30 -55.19 -22.37 77.25
N ASN A 31 -55.99 -21.67 78.06
CA ASN A 31 -57.31 -22.11 78.49
C ASN A 31 -58.35 -21.10 77.97
N GLY A 32 -58.90 -21.40 76.80
CA GLY A 32 -59.67 -20.48 75.98
C GLY A 32 -58.78 -19.73 74.99
N TRP A 33 -59.26 -19.60 73.75
CA TRP A 33 -58.61 -18.78 72.73
C TRP A 33 -59.64 -18.02 71.91
N LEU A 34 -59.26 -16.82 71.54
CA LEU A 34 -60.01 -15.89 70.74
C LEU A 34 -59.04 -15.29 69.70
N VAL A 35 -59.42 -15.42 68.43
CA VAL A 35 -58.64 -14.96 67.28
C VAL A 35 -59.41 -13.85 66.58
N GLU A 36 -58.72 -12.73 66.39
CA GLU A 36 -59.25 -11.54 65.71
C GLU A 36 -58.44 -11.30 64.44
N PHE A 37 -59.10 -10.90 63.36
CA PHE A 37 -58.43 -10.48 62.11
C PHE A 37 -59.37 -9.65 61.23
N ASP A 38 -58.78 -8.81 60.39
CA ASP A 38 -59.50 -8.07 59.36
C ASP A 38 -59.37 -8.78 58.01
N ALA A 39 -60.49 -9.02 57.35
CA ALA A 39 -60.56 -9.66 56.04
C ALA A 39 -61.71 -9.09 55.20
N ALA A 40 -61.47 -8.90 53.91
CA ALA A 40 -62.49 -8.45 52.96
C ALA A 40 -63.31 -9.61 52.34
N PHE A 41 -62.91 -10.85 52.61
CA PHE A 41 -63.61 -12.06 52.15
C PHE A 41 -64.77 -12.43 53.08
N THR A 42 -65.69 -13.26 52.59
CA THR A 42 -66.79 -13.80 53.42
C THR A 42 -66.56 -15.26 53.74
N ILE A 43 -66.46 -15.61 55.02
CA ILE A 43 -66.38 -17.01 55.47
C ILE A 43 -67.74 -17.69 55.26
N THR A 44 -67.76 -18.76 54.46
CA THR A 44 -68.97 -19.55 54.14
C THR A 44 -69.10 -20.82 54.96
N ASN A 45 -67.98 -21.38 55.42
CA ASN A 45 -67.96 -22.56 56.29
C ASN A 45 -66.75 -22.50 57.21
N LEU A 46 -66.89 -22.83 58.49
CA LEU A 46 -65.81 -22.79 59.48
C LEU A 46 -65.84 -24.03 60.35
N TRP A 47 -64.67 -24.63 60.58
CA TRP A 47 -64.49 -25.81 61.43
C TRP A 47 -63.39 -25.57 62.46
N GLY A 48 -63.53 -26.18 63.64
CA GLY A 48 -62.57 -26.04 64.72
C GLY A 48 -62.67 -24.72 65.49
N GLY A 49 -63.69 -23.89 65.25
CA GLY A 49 -63.97 -22.67 66.00
C GLY A 49 -65.43 -22.23 65.80
N GLU A 50 -65.78 -21.06 66.32
CA GLU A 50 -67.05 -20.39 66.02
C GLU A 50 -66.86 -18.87 65.87
N ILE A 51 -67.52 -18.26 64.88
CA ILE A 51 -67.54 -16.82 64.68
C ILE A 51 -68.49 -16.21 65.72
N VAL A 52 -67.98 -15.33 66.57
CA VAL A 52 -68.77 -14.63 67.61
C VAL A 52 -69.07 -13.19 67.27
N SER A 53 -68.31 -12.59 66.34
CA SER A 53 -68.60 -11.26 65.79
C SER A 53 -68.05 -11.17 64.37
N HIS A 54 -68.80 -10.49 63.50
CA HIS A 54 -68.33 -10.06 62.18
C HIS A 54 -68.95 -8.70 61.85
N VAL A 55 -68.14 -7.64 61.88
CA VAL A 55 -68.58 -6.26 61.63
C VAL A 55 -67.67 -5.61 60.59
N GLY A 56 -68.23 -5.22 59.45
CA GLY A 56 -67.44 -4.71 58.33
C GLY A 56 -66.49 -5.80 57.81
N THR A 57 -65.18 -5.58 57.95
CA THR A 57 -64.14 -6.55 57.61
C THR A 57 -63.60 -7.30 58.82
N HIS A 58 -64.04 -6.99 60.04
CA HIS A 58 -63.43 -7.51 61.26
C HIS A 58 -64.11 -8.78 61.74
N TYR A 59 -63.35 -9.88 61.83
CA TYR A 59 -63.78 -11.19 62.32
C TYR A 59 -63.26 -11.46 63.73
N VAL A 60 -64.13 -11.99 64.58
CA VAL A 60 -63.76 -12.53 65.89
C VAL A 60 -64.21 -13.99 65.97
N VAL A 61 -63.26 -14.90 66.14
CA VAL A 61 -63.47 -16.36 66.20
C VAL A 61 -62.98 -16.88 67.54
N ARG A 62 -63.76 -17.72 68.22
CA ARG A 62 -63.33 -18.35 69.47
C ARG A 62 -63.36 -19.87 69.42
N ASN A 63 -62.80 -20.49 70.44
CA ASN A 63 -62.82 -21.92 70.66
C ASN A 63 -64.24 -22.50 70.82
N LEU A 64 -64.40 -23.76 70.40
CA LEU A 64 -65.55 -24.59 70.76
C LEU A 64 -65.31 -25.22 72.15
N SER A 65 -66.35 -25.83 72.73
CA SER A 65 -66.27 -26.42 74.07
C SER A 65 -65.23 -27.56 74.18
N TRP A 66 -64.94 -28.26 73.08
CA TRP A 66 -64.03 -29.41 73.07
C TRP A 66 -62.57 -29.06 72.75
N ASN A 67 -62.25 -27.85 72.29
CA ASN A 67 -60.87 -27.43 71.95
C ASN A 67 -60.45 -26.13 72.64
N ALA A 68 -61.04 -25.82 73.79
CA ALA A 68 -60.68 -24.66 74.59
C ALA A 68 -59.21 -24.69 75.07
N THR A 69 -58.69 -25.87 75.38
CA THR A 69 -57.35 -26.02 75.93
C THR A 69 -56.32 -26.36 74.85
N VAL A 70 -55.28 -25.54 74.72
CA VAL A 70 -54.07 -25.86 73.94
C VAL A 70 -52.95 -26.14 74.94
N PRO A 71 -52.41 -27.38 75.01
CA PRO A 71 -51.36 -27.73 75.96
C PRO A 71 -50.13 -26.81 75.84
N ALA A 72 -49.35 -26.65 76.91
CA ALA A 72 -48.09 -25.91 76.85
C ALA A 72 -47.19 -26.48 75.73
N ASN A 73 -46.65 -25.60 74.88
CA ASN A 73 -45.93 -25.95 73.65
C ASN A 73 -46.72 -26.80 72.63
N GLY A 74 -48.02 -26.99 72.84
CA GLY A 74 -48.92 -27.67 71.92
C GLY A 74 -49.45 -26.73 70.83
N GLN A 75 -49.91 -27.34 69.75
CA GLN A 75 -50.54 -26.64 68.63
C GLN A 75 -52.00 -27.07 68.48
N LEU A 76 -52.86 -26.15 68.10
CA LEU A 76 -54.22 -26.41 67.68
C LEU A 76 -54.48 -25.69 66.35
N GLY A 77 -55.19 -26.35 65.43
CA GLY A 77 -55.63 -25.74 64.18
C GLY A 77 -57.14 -25.58 64.12
N PHE A 78 -57.59 -24.51 63.49
CA PHE A 78 -58.95 -24.38 62.95
C PHE A 78 -58.86 -23.92 61.50
N GLY A 79 -59.93 -24.06 60.73
CA GLY A 79 -59.92 -23.68 59.33
C GLY A 79 -61.28 -23.24 58.84
N PHE A 80 -61.29 -22.65 57.66
CA PHE A 80 -62.51 -22.17 57.04
C PHE A 80 -62.42 -22.16 55.51
N GLN A 81 -63.58 -22.19 54.89
CA GLN A 81 -63.79 -21.91 53.48
C GLN A 81 -64.44 -20.53 53.35
N ALA A 82 -63.99 -19.74 52.39
CA ALA A 82 -64.50 -18.38 52.16
C ALA A 82 -64.60 -18.05 50.66
N THR A 83 -65.50 -17.12 50.31
CA THR A 83 -65.53 -16.48 48.98
C THR A 83 -64.55 -15.32 48.96
N THR A 84 -63.76 -15.19 47.90
CA THR A 84 -62.74 -14.14 47.76
C THR A 84 -63.37 -12.74 47.80
N GLY A 85 -62.70 -11.81 48.50
CA GLY A 85 -63.12 -10.42 48.64
C GLY A 85 -62.30 -9.46 47.77
N ALA A 86 -62.51 -8.15 47.95
CA ALA A 86 -61.75 -7.12 47.22
C ALA A 86 -60.23 -7.17 47.48
N ALA A 87 -59.80 -7.75 48.60
CA ALA A 87 -58.40 -8.01 48.95
C ALA A 87 -57.99 -9.49 48.74
N GLY A 88 -58.73 -10.24 47.92
CA GLY A 88 -58.49 -11.66 47.65
C GLY A 88 -58.72 -12.54 48.87
N SER A 89 -57.76 -13.42 49.16
CA SER A 89 -57.70 -14.32 50.31
C SER A 89 -56.83 -13.78 51.46
N GLN A 90 -56.51 -12.49 51.49
CA GLN A 90 -55.66 -11.92 52.55
C GLN A 90 -56.42 -11.65 53.86
N ALA A 91 -55.77 -11.95 54.98
CA ALA A 91 -56.17 -11.56 56.33
C ALA A 91 -55.10 -10.64 56.93
N ALA A 92 -55.51 -9.57 57.61
CA ALA A 92 -54.66 -8.58 58.24
C ALA A 92 -54.96 -8.47 59.74
N ASN A 93 -54.09 -7.78 60.48
CA ASN A 93 -54.27 -7.46 61.91
C ASN A 93 -54.61 -8.68 62.79
N LEU A 94 -53.96 -9.82 62.51
CA LEU A 94 -54.19 -11.05 63.28
C LEU A 94 -53.82 -10.82 64.74
N ALA A 95 -54.70 -11.19 65.67
CA ALA A 95 -54.43 -11.16 67.10
C ALA A 95 -54.96 -12.43 67.78
N LEU A 96 -54.22 -12.90 68.79
CA LEU A 96 -54.59 -14.01 69.65
C LEU A 96 -54.78 -13.48 71.08
N ASN A 97 -55.99 -13.61 71.62
CA ASN A 97 -56.37 -13.10 72.95
C ASN A 97 -55.95 -11.64 73.16
N GLY A 98 -56.20 -10.78 72.17
CA GLY A 98 -55.84 -9.35 72.19
C GLY A 98 -54.35 -9.04 71.98
N THR A 99 -53.49 -10.04 71.76
CA THR A 99 -52.07 -9.83 71.43
C THR A 99 -51.85 -9.96 69.92
N ALA A 100 -51.34 -8.91 69.28
CA ALA A 100 -51.06 -8.91 67.84
C ALA A 100 -50.04 -10.01 67.47
N ALA A 101 -50.35 -10.79 66.44
CA ALA A 101 -49.45 -11.77 65.85
C ALA A 101 -48.36 -11.04 65.04
N ALA A 102 -47.12 -11.54 65.12
CA ALA A 102 -46.05 -11.03 64.29
C ALA A 102 -46.40 -11.22 62.79
N PRO A 103 -46.17 -10.23 61.91
CA PRO A 103 -46.42 -10.39 60.48
C PRO A 103 -45.62 -11.59 59.93
N PRO A 104 -46.15 -12.32 58.92
CA PRO A 104 -45.36 -13.34 58.24
C PRO A 104 -44.06 -12.72 57.70
N ALA A 105 -42.94 -13.43 57.85
CA ALA A 105 -41.69 -12.98 57.27
C ALA A 105 -41.85 -12.90 55.74
N THR A 106 -41.73 -11.69 55.18
CA THR A 106 -41.79 -11.51 53.72
C THR A 106 -40.57 -12.17 53.08
N LEU A 107 -40.77 -12.99 52.04
CA LEU A 107 -39.66 -13.52 51.26
C LEU A 107 -38.96 -12.39 50.50
N PRO A 108 -37.66 -12.49 50.20
CA PRO A 108 -37.00 -11.59 49.28
C PRO A 108 -37.52 -11.77 47.85
N GLU A 109 -37.39 -10.72 47.04
CA GLU A 109 -37.79 -10.70 45.64
C GLU A 109 -36.56 -10.81 44.74
N LEU A 110 -36.60 -11.71 43.76
CA LEU A 110 -35.59 -11.92 42.72
C LEU A 110 -35.82 -10.99 41.54
N SER A 111 -34.75 -10.41 41.03
CA SER A 111 -34.74 -9.63 39.80
C SER A 111 -33.44 -9.85 39.02
N VAL A 112 -33.52 -9.69 37.70
CA VAL A 112 -32.37 -9.69 36.80
C VAL A 112 -32.42 -8.43 35.93
N ALA A 113 -31.28 -7.81 35.69
CA ALA A 113 -31.17 -6.59 34.90
C ALA A 113 -30.71 -6.89 33.46
N ASP A 114 -31.15 -6.05 32.53
CA ASP A 114 -30.66 -6.08 31.14
C ASP A 114 -29.18 -5.69 31.11
N VAL A 115 -28.47 -6.23 30.13
CA VAL A 115 -27.03 -5.98 29.93
C VAL A 115 -26.72 -5.90 28.45
N SER A 116 -25.64 -5.20 28.11
CA SER A 116 -25.15 -5.09 26.74
C SER A 116 -23.64 -5.27 26.68
N VAL A 117 -23.14 -5.84 25.59
CA VAL A 117 -21.71 -5.96 25.30
C VAL A 117 -21.47 -5.77 23.81
N ALA A 118 -20.35 -5.17 23.44
CA ALA A 118 -19.88 -5.20 22.05
C ALA A 118 -19.29 -6.59 21.76
N GLU A 119 -19.63 -7.16 20.60
CA GLU A 119 -19.20 -8.51 20.22
C GLU A 119 -17.71 -8.60 19.93
N GLY A 120 -17.15 -7.57 19.31
CA GLY A 120 -15.75 -7.48 18.93
C GLY A 120 -15.37 -8.39 17.76
N ASN A 121 -14.27 -8.03 17.09
CA ASN A 121 -13.93 -8.53 15.76
C ASN A 121 -13.60 -10.03 15.64
N SER A 122 -13.40 -10.74 16.76
CA SER A 122 -13.07 -12.18 16.79
C SER A 122 -13.14 -12.78 18.20
N GLY A 123 -13.26 -14.10 18.25
CA GLY A 123 -13.18 -14.88 19.49
C GLY A 123 -14.50 -14.84 20.26
N SER A 124 -14.44 -14.74 21.59
CA SER A 124 -15.66 -14.67 22.40
C SER A 124 -15.55 -13.64 23.51
N LYS A 125 -16.68 -12.99 23.81
CA LYS A 125 -16.87 -12.09 24.95
C LYS A 125 -17.80 -12.71 25.97
N VAL A 126 -17.79 -12.19 27.19
CA VAL A 126 -18.67 -12.66 28.25
C VAL A 126 -19.66 -11.56 28.60
N LEU A 127 -20.94 -11.84 28.39
CA LEU A 127 -22.05 -11.02 28.86
C LEU A 127 -22.49 -11.52 30.23
N THR A 128 -22.37 -10.68 31.26
CA THR A 128 -22.63 -11.07 32.66
C THR A 128 -23.91 -10.45 33.18
N PHE A 129 -24.96 -11.26 33.35
CA PHE A 129 -26.19 -10.88 34.01
C PHE A 129 -26.03 -10.91 35.53
N THR A 130 -26.48 -9.86 36.21
CA THR A 130 -26.57 -9.83 37.68
C THR A 130 -27.98 -10.18 38.12
N VAL A 131 -28.11 -11.25 38.91
CA VAL A 131 -29.35 -11.67 39.56
C VAL A 131 -29.30 -11.24 41.02
N ALA A 132 -30.30 -10.47 41.46
CA ALA A 132 -30.32 -9.83 42.78
C ALA A 132 -31.56 -10.18 43.60
N LEU A 133 -31.38 -10.24 44.92
CA LEU A 133 -32.45 -10.33 45.92
C LEU A 133 -32.71 -8.95 46.54
N SER A 134 -33.97 -8.60 46.75
CA SER A 134 -34.37 -7.32 47.37
C SER A 134 -33.91 -7.15 48.82
N LYS A 135 -33.60 -8.27 49.50
CA LYS A 135 -33.00 -8.33 50.83
C LYS A 135 -32.36 -9.70 51.06
N ALA A 136 -31.49 -9.81 52.07
CA ALA A 136 -30.89 -11.09 52.45
C ALA A 136 -31.94 -12.10 52.91
N ALA A 137 -31.85 -13.33 52.41
CA ALA A 137 -32.66 -14.46 52.87
C ALA A 137 -32.04 -15.09 54.13
N SER A 138 -32.90 -15.57 55.05
CA SER A 138 -32.47 -16.30 56.25
C SER A 138 -32.10 -17.77 55.99
N GLY A 139 -32.41 -18.28 54.80
CA GLY A 139 -32.07 -19.61 54.31
C GLY A 139 -31.65 -19.54 52.82
N PRO A 140 -31.22 -20.67 52.22
CA PRO A 140 -30.80 -20.66 50.82
C PRO A 140 -31.97 -20.34 49.88
N VAL A 141 -31.67 -19.61 48.80
CA VAL A 141 -32.60 -19.36 47.69
C VAL A 141 -32.09 -20.09 46.45
N THR A 142 -32.94 -20.84 45.78
CA THR A 142 -32.60 -21.52 44.53
C THR A 142 -33.54 -21.09 43.42
N LEU A 143 -33.04 -20.96 42.20
CA LEU A 143 -33.84 -20.72 41.00
C LEU A 143 -33.21 -21.40 39.78
N HIS A 144 -33.99 -21.58 38.74
CA HIS A 144 -33.51 -22.03 37.43
C HIS A 144 -33.34 -20.83 36.50
N TYR A 145 -32.36 -20.89 35.60
CA TYR A 145 -32.20 -19.94 34.51
C TYR A 145 -32.02 -20.66 33.18
N VAL A 146 -32.49 -20.04 32.11
CA VAL A 146 -32.33 -20.52 30.72
C VAL A 146 -32.30 -19.33 29.76
N THR A 147 -31.40 -19.36 28.78
CA THR A 147 -31.39 -18.41 27.67
C THR A 147 -32.43 -18.77 26.61
N ALA A 148 -32.98 -17.78 25.94
CA ALA A 148 -33.86 -17.95 24.79
C ALA A 148 -33.51 -16.95 23.69
N ASP A 149 -33.53 -17.41 22.45
CA ASP A 149 -33.24 -16.59 21.27
C ASP A 149 -34.19 -15.38 21.17
N GLY A 150 -33.66 -14.29 20.61
CA GLY A 150 -34.43 -13.11 20.25
C GLY A 150 -34.19 -12.78 18.78
N THR A 151 -33.46 -11.70 18.52
CA THR A 151 -32.84 -11.47 17.21
C THR A 151 -31.51 -12.21 17.09
N ALA A 152 -30.78 -12.36 18.20
CA ALA A 152 -29.61 -13.22 18.30
C ALA A 152 -30.03 -14.69 18.45
N THR A 153 -29.29 -15.58 17.79
CA THR A 153 -29.49 -17.04 17.70
C THR A 153 -28.38 -17.79 18.43
N ALA A 154 -28.78 -18.76 19.26
CA ALA A 154 -27.81 -19.61 19.95
C ALA A 154 -27.00 -20.47 18.95
N GLY A 155 -25.68 -20.46 19.10
CA GLY A 155 -24.73 -21.22 18.29
C GLY A 155 -24.06 -20.40 17.18
N SER A 156 -24.68 -19.31 16.72
CA SER A 156 -24.03 -18.28 15.91
C SER A 156 -23.55 -17.14 16.82
N ASP A 157 -24.48 -16.46 17.48
CA ASP A 157 -24.20 -15.12 18.05
C ASP A 157 -23.88 -15.23 19.54
N TYR A 158 -24.42 -16.26 20.20
CA TYR A 158 -24.10 -16.57 21.59
C TYR A 158 -24.20 -18.07 21.91
N ALA A 159 -23.56 -18.52 22.99
CA ALA A 159 -23.70 -19.88 23.48
C ALA A 159 -24.88 -19.99 24.45
N ALA A 160 -25.84 -20.88 24.16
CA ALA A 160 -26.97 -21.13 25.04
C ALA A 160 -26.51 -21.53 26.46
N ALA A 161 -27.13 -20.94 27.48
CA ALA A 161 -26.82 -21.18 28.88
C ALA A 161 -28.08 -21.56 29.66
N SER A 162 -27.97 -22.58 30.51
CA SER A 162 -29.02 -22.94 31.47
C SER A 162 -28.42 -23.57 32.72
N GLY A 163 -29.13 -23.47 33.85
CA GLY A 163 -28.69 -24.09 35.09
C GLY A 163 -29.52 -23.69 36.30
N THR A 164 -29.06 -24.12 37.46
CA THR A 164 -29.62 -23.73 38.77
C THR A 164 -28.67 -22.76 39.45
N LEU A 165 -29.20 -21.64 39.94
CA LEU A 165 -28.48 -20.64 40.71
C LEU A 165 -28.89 -20.71 42.18
N THR A 166 -27.90 -20.76 43.07
CA THR A 166 -28.12 -20.88 44.52
C THR A 166 -27.48 -19.71 45.26
N PHE A 167 -28.28 -18.99 46.03
CA PHE A 167 -27.82 -18.01 47.01
C PHE A 167 -27.70 -18.71 48.37
N ALA A 168 -26.55 -18.58 49.02
CA ALA A 168 -26.41 -18.94 50.42
C ALA A 168 -27.19 -17.94 51.30
N ALA A 169 -27.51 -18.34 52.53
CA ALA A 169 -28.12 -17.43 53.50
C ALA A 169 -27.23 -16.18 53.67
N GLY A 170 -27.83 -14.99 53.59
CA GLY A 170 -27.11 -13.71 53.66
C GLY A 170 -26.65 -13.15 52.31
N GLU A 171 -26.55 -13.93 51.23
CA GLU A 171 -26.18 -13.42 49.91
C GLU A 171 -27.34 -12.66 49.24
N THR A 172 -27.03 -11.61 48.49
CA THR A 172 -28.02 -10.75 47.82
C THR A 172 -27.79 -10.58 46.33
N SER A 173 -26.65 -11.03 45.79
CA SER A 173 -26.36 -10.98 44.35
C SER A 173 -25.56 -12.21 43.90
N LYS A 174 -25.88 -12.70 42.70
CA LYS A 174 -25.11 -13.71 41.95
C LYS A 174 -25.06 -13.30 40.48
N THR A 175 -24.15 -13.90 39.73
CA THR A 175 -24.01 -13.65 38.30
C THR A 175 -24.28 -14.89 37.47
N VAL A 176 -24.80 -14.68 36.26
CA VAL A 176 -24.88 -15.67 35.18
C VAL A 176 -24.09 -15.12 34.01
N SER A 177 -23.13 -15.91 33.52
CA SER A 177 -22.30 -15.53 32.37
C SER A 177 -22.77 -16.25 31.13
N VAL A 178 -22.95 -15.52 30.04
CA VAL A 178 -23.28 -16.03 28.71
C VAL A 178 -22.16 -15.62 27.77
N THR A 179 -21.65 -16.57 26.99
CA THR A 179 -20.59 -16.32 26.01
C THR A 179 -21.22 -15.78 24.72
N VAL A 180 -20.72 -14.64 24.24
CA VAL A 180 -21.09 -14.00 22.96
C VAL A 180 -19.96 -14.27 21.96
N SER A 181 -20.31 -14.67 20.75
CA SER A 181 -19.36 -14.85 19.64
C SER A 181 -19.04 -13.48 19.04
N GLY A 182 -17.77 -13.23 18.72
CA GLY A 182 -17.38 -12.03 17.99
C GLY A 182 -17.01 -12.35 16.55
N ASP A 183 -17.45 -11.54 15.60
CA ASP A 183 -17.07 -11.63 14.19
C ASP A 183 -16.87 -10.24 13.54
N THR A 184 -16.94 -10.14 12.21
CA THR A 184 -16.65 -8.89 11.47
C THR A 184 -17.81 -8.49 10.54
N LEU A 185 -18.95 -9.16 10.68
CA LEU A 185 -20.12 -8.94 9.85
C LEU A 185 -20.83 -7.69 10.34
N VAL A 186 -21.03 -6.73 9.44
CA VAL A 186 -21.81 -5.55 9.79
C VAL A 186 -23.28 -5.93 9.85
N GLU A 187 -23.81 -5.95 11.07
CA GLU A 187 -25.20 -6.27 11.35
C GLU A 187 -25.87 -5.26 12.27
N ALA A 188 -27.15 -5.46 12.54
CA ALA A 188 -27.87 -4.64 13.50
C ALA A 188 -27.58 -5.16 14.92
N ASN A 189 -27.66 -4.31 15.94
CA ASN A 189 -27.60 -4.80 17.33
C ASN A 189 -28.62 -5.91 17.55
N GLU A 190 -28.15 -7.02 18.10
CA GLU A 190 -28.96 -8.20 18.31
C GLU A 190 -29.28 -8.41 19.80
N SER A 191 -30.24 -9.30 20.09
CA SER A 191 -30.69 -9.53 21.45
C SER A 191 -31.16 -10.94 21.69
N PHE A 192 -30.96 -11.41 22.93
CA PHE A 192 -31.53 -12.65 23.46
C PHE A 192 -32.03 -12.42 24.89
N LEU A 193 -32.76 -13.38 25.46
CA LEU A 193 -33.31 -13.29 26.81
C LEU A 193 -32.61 -14.24 27.78
N LEU A 194 -32.47 -13.84 29.03
CA LEU A 194 -32.21 -14.71 30.18
C LEU A 194 -33.47 -14.79 31.05
N ASN A 195 -34.08 -15.98 31.11
CA ASN A 195 -35.33 -16.21 31.84
C ASN A 195 -35.07 -16.96 33.16
N LEU A 196 -35.73 -16.52 34.23
CA LEU A 196 -35.69 -17.11 35.57
C LEU A 196 -36.98 -17.88 35.86
N SER A 197 -36.88 -19.08 36.43
CA SER A 197 -38.03 -19.90 36.84
C SER A 197 -37.78 -20.64 38.15
N ASP A 198 -38.82 -21.30 38.66
CA ASP A 198 -38.73 -22.29 39.75
C ASP A 198 -38.03 -21.78 41.02
N ALA A 199 -38.29 -20.52 41.39
CA ALA A 199 -37.72 -19.92 42.59
C ALA A 199 -38.26 -20.58 43.88
N SER A 200 -37.35 -20.91 44.79
CA SER A 200 -37.63 -21.42 46.13
C SER A 200 -36.91 -20.56 47.16
N GLY A 201 -37.60 -20.17 48.22
CA GLY A 201 -37.08 -19.24 49.25
C GLY A 201 -37.13 -17.76 48.87
N ALA A 202 -37.65 -17.42 47.68
CA ALA A 202 -37.87 -16.07 47.18
C ALA A 202 -39.08 -16.04 46.23
N THR A 203 -39.64 -14.86 45.97
CA THR A 203 -40.58 -14.61 44.85
C THR A 203 -39.84 -13.97 43.68
N ILE A 204 -40.30 -14.16 42.44
CA ILE A 204 -39.68 -13.52 41.26
C ILE A 204 -40.44 -12.22 40.93
N ALA A 205 -39.78 -11.07 41.10
CA ALA A 205 -40.34 -9.77 40.72
C ALA A 205 -40.07 -9.44 39.25
N ARG A 206 -38.90 -9.83 38.72
CA ARG A 206 -38.57 -9.70 37.30
C ARG A 206 -37.97 -11.00 36.78
N ALA A 207 -38.74 -11.73 35.99
CA ALA A 207 -38.39 -13.07 35.50
C ALA A 207 -37.53 -13.08 34.23
N SER A 208 -37.33 -11.93 33.58
CA SER A 208 -36.62 -11.88 32.29
C SER A 208 -35.77 -10.62 32.16
N ALA A 209 -34.58 -10.79 31.58
CA ALA A 209 -33.67 -9.73 31.17
C ALA A 209 -33.20 -9.95 29.74
N THR A 210 -32.98 -8.85 29.02
CA THR A 210 -32.45 -8.80 27.66
C THR A 210 -30.94 -8.69 27.72
N GLY A 211 -30.24 -9.58 27.04
CA GLY A 211 -28.84 -9.41 26.66
C GLY A 211 -28.78 -8.81 25.27
N THR A 212 -28.16 -7.63 25.13
CA THR A 212 -27.96 -6.97 23.84
C THR A 212 -26.51 -7.17 23.37
N ILE A 213 -26.35 -7.69 22.16
CA ILE A 213 -25.07 -7.77 21.45
C ILE A 213 -25.00 -6.53 20.57
N LEU A 214 -24.01 -5.66 20.83
CA LEU A 214 -23.83 -4.41 20.11
C LEU A 214 -22.88 -4.66 18.93
N ASN A 215 -23.36 -4.38 17.73
CA ASN A 215 -22.53 -4.36 16.53
C ASN A 215 -21.50 -3.23 16.65
N ASP A 216 -20.23 -3.59 16.79
CA ASP A 216 -19.09 -2.67 16.75
C ASP A 216 -18.35 -2.68 15.41
N ASP A 217 -18.85 -3.45 14.44
CA ASP A 217 -18.35 -3.45 13.07
C ASP A 217 -18.90 -2.29 12.24
N THR A 218 -18.05 -1.79 11.35
CA THR A 218 -18.40 -0.71 10.43
C THR A 218 -18.24 -1.19 9.00
N ALA A 219 -19.15 -0.76 8.12
CA ALA A 219 -19.01 -1.05 6.71
C ALA A 219 -17.66 -0.52 6.22
N ALA A 220 -16.83 -1.41 5.68
CA ALA A 220 -15.56 -1.01 5.09
C ALA A 220 -15.83 0.07 4.03
N THR A 221 -15.27 1.26 4.23
CA THR A 221 -15.30 2.28 3.19
C THR A 221 -14.48 1.75 2.01
N PRO A 222 -15.08 1.65 0.81
CA PRO A 222 -14.32 1.20 -0.34
C PRO A 222 -13.17 2.18 -0.60
N PRO A 223 -11.98 1.69 -1.02
CA PRO A 223 -10.85 2.56 -1.31
C PRO A 223 -11.21 3.55 -2.43
N LYS A 224 -10.47 4.65 -2.46
CA LYS A 224 -10.61 5.69 -3.46
C LYS A 224 -9.58 5.51 -4.57
N LEU A 225 -10.00 5.65 -5.82
CA LEU A 225 -9.15 5.63 -7.00
C LEU A 225 -8.74 7.06 -7.37
N SER A 226 -7.46 7.26 -7.66
CA SER A 226 -6.95 8.50 -8.24
C SER A 226 -5.96 8.21 -9.37
N VAL A 227 -5.85 9.17 -10.29
CA VAL A 227 -4.81 9.24 -11.31
C VAL A 227 -4.29 10.68 -11.34
N SER A 228 -2.98 10.84 -11.51
CA SER A 228 -2.33 12.16 -11.52
C SER A 228 -1.94 12.58 -12.94
N ASP A 229 -1.86 13.88 -13.14
CA ASP A 229 -1.34 14.49 -14.36
C ASP A 229 0.09 14.02 -14.63
N VAL A 230 0.45 13.99 -15.91
CA VAL A 230 1.76 13.58 -16.39
C VAL A 230 2.23 14.56 -17.45
N SER A 231 3.52 14.84 -17.49
CA SER A 231 4.15 15.56 -18.59
C SER A 231 5.14 14.63 -19.28
N VAL A 232 5.09 14.58 -20.60
CA VAL A 232 5.97 13.76 -21.43
C VAL A 232 6.47 14.61 -22.57
N THR A 233 7.77 14.57 -22.86
CA THR A 233 8.32 15.26 -24.04
C THR A 233 8.02 14.45 -25.30
N GLU A 234 7.43 15.10 -26.31
CA GLU A 234 6.95 14.47 -27.54
C GLU A 234 8.06 13.74 -28.29
N GLY A 235 9.26 14.33 -28.28
CA GLY A 235 10.44 13.81 -28.93
C GLY A 235 10.34 13.89 -30.44
N ASN A 236 11.49 13.73 -31.10
CA ASN A 236 11.59 13.81 -32.55
C ASN A 236 11.18 12.48 -33.26
N PRO A 237 10.50 12.50 -34.44
CA PRO A 237 9.80 11.42 -35.14
C PRO A 237 10.84 10.62 -35.88
N GLY A 238 11.82 10.05 -35.17
CA GLY A 238 12.98 9.43 -35.75
C GLY A 238 13.40 10.12 -37.04
N THR A 239 13.54 11.46 -37.06
CA THR A 239 14.32 12.04 -38.14
C THR A 239 15.65 11.32 -37.99
N SER A 240 16.12 10.71 -39.08
CA SER A 240 17.51 10.29 -39.19
C SER A 240 18.37 11.55 -39.11
N GLY A 241 18.40 12.16 -37.93
CA GLY A 241 19.35 13.15 -37.51
C GLY A 241 20.67 12.45 -37.55
N THR A 242 21.64 13.10 -38.16
CA THR A 242 22.99 12.62 -38.38
C THR A 242 23.81 12.52 -37.08
N GLY A 243 23.18 12.17 -35.96
CA GLY A 243 23.84 11.64 -34.78
C GLY A 243 24.41 10.29 -35.16
N THR A 244 25.69 10.27 -35.53
CA THR A 244 26.40 9.02 -35.71
C THR A 244 26.22 8.20 -34.44
N ALA A 245 25.73 6.96 -34.56
CA ALA A 245 25.86 5.96 -33.52
C ALA A 245 27.22 6.09 -32.84
N ALA A 246 27.26 5.94 -31.51
CA ALA A 246 28.45 6.00 -30.65
C ALA A 246 29.39 4.88 -31.07
N THR A 247 29.99 5.06 -32.23
CA THR A 247 30.78 4.10 -32.98
C THR A 247 32.23 4.29 -32.56
N GLY A 248 32.92 3.18 -32.39
CA GLY A 248 34.27 3.19 -31.88
C GLY A 248 34.33 3.22 -30.35
N TRP A 249 35.49 3.63 -29.86
CA TRP A 249 35.89 3.44 -28.47
C TRP A 249 35.38 4.54 -27.55
N PHE A 250 35.18 4.19 -26.29
CA PHE A 250 34.82 5.16 -25.25
C PHE A 250 36.07 5.73 -24.56
N SER A 251 35.91 6.91 -23.99
CA SER A 251 36.90 7.59 -23.14
C SER A 251 36.18 8.33 -22.01
N THR A 252 36.92 8.99 -21.12
CA THR A 252 36.35 9.77 -20.03
C THR A 252 36.66 11.25 -20.18
N ARG A 253 35.75 12.10 -19.69
CA ARG A 253 35.92 13.56 -19.64
C ARG A 253 35.27 14.10 -18.37
N GLY A 254 36.09 14.44 -17.38
CA GLY A 254 35.58 14.75 -16.03
C GLY A 254 34.87 13.53 -15.44
N ASN A 255 33.63 13.72 -14.97
CA ASN A 255 32.78 12.63 -14.47
C ASN A 255 31.93 11.93 -15.56
N GLN A 256 32.14 12.23 -16.83
CA GLN A 256 31.35 11.68 -17.94
C GLN A 256 32.13 10.64 -18.75
N ILE A 257 31.42 9.66 -19.30
CA ILE A 257 31.93 8.80 -20.38
C ILE A 257 31.57 9.46 -21.71
N VAL A 258 32.48 9.42 -22.68
CA VAL A 258 32.29 9.97 -24.02
C VAL A 258 32.62 8.95 -25.10
N ASP A 259 31.94 9.03 -26.23
CA ASP A 259 32.27 8.27 -27.43
C ASP A 259 33.50 8.83 -28.16
N ALA A 260 33.88 8.19 -29.28
CA ALA A 260 35.00 8.64 -30.11
C ALA A 260 34.78 10.03 -30.76
N GLY A 261 33.52 10.46 -30.89
CA GLY A 261 33.13 11.80 -31.34
C GLY A 261 33.19 12.85 -30.23
N GLY A 262 33.37 12.44 -28.98
CA GLY A 262 33.36 13.31 -27.80
C GLY A 262 31.97 13.63 -27.27
N ASN A 263 30.93 12.93 -27.75
CA ASN A 263 29.57 13.01 -27.24
C ASN A 263 29.48 12.25 -25.92
N ILE A 264 28.71 12.76 -24.96
CA ILE A 264 28.50 12.07 -23.69
C ILE A 264 27.61 10.84 -23.93
N VAL A 265 28.03 9.71 -23.38
CA VAL A 265 27.29 8.44 -23.43
C VAL A 265 27.12 7.88 -22.03
N LYS A 266 26.07 7.08 -21.84
CA LYS A 266 25.78 6.39 -20.58
C LYS A 266 25.67 4.89 -20.82
N ILE A 267 26.33 4.11 -19.96
CA ILE A 267 26.14 2.65 -19.91
C ILE A 267 24.85 2.41 -19.11
N ALA A 268 23.91 1.69 -19.71
CA ALA A 268 22.64 1.33 -19.09
C ALA A 268 22.32 -0.12 -19.50
N GLY A 269 22.78 -1.07 -18.69
CA GLY A 269 22.89 -2.46 -19.12
C GLY A 269 22.47 -3.49 -18.09
N VAL A 270 22.84 -4.74 -18.37
CA VAL A 270 22.57 -5.91 -17.52
C VAL A 270 23.82 -6.77 -17.36
N ASN A 271 23.91 -7.48 -16.23
CA ASN A 271 24.87 -8.55 -16.04
C ASN A 271 24.30 -9.86 -16.59
N TRP A 272 25.02 -10.55 -17.48
CA TRP A 272 24.65 -11.89 -17.95
C TRP A 272 25.71 -12.91 -17.54
N PHE A 273 25.48 -13.54 -16.38
CA PHE A 273 26.47 -14.41 -15.75
C PHE A 273 26.38 -15.88 -16.23
N GLY A 274 27.45 -16.63 -16.01
CA GLY A 274 27.60 -18.06 -16.24
C GLY A 274 28.98 -18.44 -16.81
N LEU A 275 29.69 -17.52 -17.47
CA LEU A 275 31.05 -17.75 -17.98
C LEU A 275 32.07 -17.85 -16.84
N GLU A 276 31.81 -17.24 -15.70
CA GLU A 276 32.56 -17.37 -14.44
C GLU A 276 32.20 -18.62 -13.63
N SER A 277 31.12 -19.29 -14.00
CA SER A 277 30.61 -20.44 -13.27
C SER A 277 31.24 -21.74 -13.76
N SER A 278 30.97 -22.85 -13.06
CA SER A 278 31.35 -24.19 -13.52
C SER A 278 30.74 -24.59 -14.87
N ASN A 279 29.76 -23.82 -15.38
CA ASN A 279 29.23 -23.97 -16.71
C ASN A 279 30.17 -23.44 -17.78
N GLU A 280 30.98 -22.42 -17.47
CA GLU A 280 31.91 -21.76 -18.40
C GLU A 280 31.23 -21.33 -19.72
N ALA A 281 29.94 -20.99 -19.60
CA ALA A 281 29.04 -20.50 -20.64
C ALA A 281 27.92 -19.71 -19.96
N PRO A 282 27.38 -18.66 -20.59
CA PRO A 282 26.29 -17.91 -19.99
C PRO A 282 25.13 -18.84 -19.64
N HIS A 283 24.55 -18.64 -18.47
CA HIS A 283 23.41 -19.43 -18.07
C HIS A 283 22.19 -19.13 -18.96
N GLY A 284 21.28 -20.10 -19.05
CA GLY A 284 20.06 -20.00 -19.85
C GLY A 284 20.18 -20.57 -21.27
N LEU A 285 21.39 -20.90 -21.74
CA LEU A 285 21.60 -21.50 -23.06
C LEU A 285 21.07 -22.95 -23.19
N TRP A 286 20.65 -23.57 -22.08
CA TRP A 286 19.84 -24.79 -22.08
C TRP A 286 18.38 -24.52 -22.50
N ALA A 287 17.89 -23.31 -22.24
CA ALA A 287 16.50 -22.91 -22.48
C ALA A 287 16.31 -22.12 -23.78
N ARG A 288 17.25 -21.25 -24.15
CA ARG A 288 17.12 -20.29 -25.26
C ARG A 288 18.39 -20.18 -26.12
N GLY A 289 18.24 -19.58 -27.30
CA GLY A 289 19.36 -19.19 -28.15
C GLY A 289 20.06 -17.93 -27.62
N TYR A 290 21.40 -17.87 -27.65
CA TYR A 290 22.17 -16.72 -27.15
C TYR A 290 21.83 -15.41 -27.88
N LYS A 291 21.54 -15.50 -29.19
CA LYS A 291 21.09 -14.37 -30.01
C LYS A 291 19.75 -13.83 -29.56
N GLU A 292 18.78 -14.72 -29.34
CA GLU A 292 17.45 -14.33 -28.87
C GLU A 292 17.49 -13.68 -27.48
N MET A 293 18.44 -14.09 -26.62
CA MET A 293 18.65 -13.42 -25.33
C MET A 293 19.11 -11.97 -25.53
N MET A 294 20.10 -11.75 -26.40
CA MET A 294 20.62 -10.40 -26.68
C MET A 294 19.63 -9.52 -27.44
N ASP A 295 18.89 -10.07 -28.41
CA ASP A 295 17.82 -9.35 -29.10
C ASP A 295 16.78 -8.85 -28.09
N GLN A 296 16.38 -9.70 -27.15
CA GLN A 296 15.44 -9.32 -26.09
C GLN A 296 16.03 -8.27 -25.13
N MET A 297 17.35 -8.27 -24.88
CA MET A 297 18.00 -7.19 -24.10
C MET A 297 17.92 -5.85 -24.83
N VAL A 298 18.16 -5.85 -26.14
CA VAL A 298 18.06 -4.65 -27.00
C VAL A 298 16.62 -4.14 -27.06
N ASP A 299 15.65 -5.02 -27.27
CA ASP A 299 14.22 -4.67 -27.30
C ASP A 299 13.77 -4.01 -25.98
N LEU A 300 14.34 -4.46 -24.85
CA LEU A 300 14.07 -3.90 -23.53
C LEU A 300 14.83 -2.59 -23.24
N GLY A 301 15.65 -2.09 -24.16
CA GLY A 301 16.37 -0.83 -24.04
C GLY A 301 17.72 -0.91 -23.32
N PHE A 302 18.25 -2.11 -23.07
CA PHE A 302 19.60 -2.26 -22.54
C PHE A 302 20.64 -2.08 -23.64
N ASN A 303 21.72 -1.34 -23.34
CA ASN A 303 22.74 -1.00 -24.33
C ASN A 303 24.08 -1.71 -24.12
N THR A 304 24.28 -2.35 -22.96
CA THR A 304 25.56 -2.96 -22.56
C THR A 304 25.32 -4.24 -21.77
N ILE A 305 26.19 -5.22 -21.96
CA ILE A 305 26.27 -6.42 -21.12
C ILE A 305 27.59 -6.36 -20.34
N ARG A 306 27.52 -6.37 -19.01
CA ARG A 306 28.66 -6.78 -18.17
C ARG A 306 28.71 -8.31 -18.21
N LEU A 307 29.85 -8.85 -18.60
CA LEU A 307 30.05 -10.25 -18.92
C LEU A 307 31.07 -10.88 -17.96
N PRO A 308 30.62 -11.37 -16.79
CA PRO A 308 31.45 -12.07 -15.81
C PRO A 308 32.16 -13.28 -16.41
N PHE A 309 33.46 -13.46 -16.17
CA PHE A 309 34.22 -14.66 -16.55
C PHE A 309 35.19 -15.09 -15.45
N SER A 310 35.69 -16.32 -15.53
CA SER A 310 36.73 -16.84 -14.63
C SER A 310 38.08 -17.03 -15.33
N THR A 311 39.17 -17.04 -14.56
CA THR A 311 40.49 -17.42 -15.10
C THR A 311 40.46 -18.83 -15.71
N ASP A 312 39.83 -19.81 -15.05
CA ASP A 312 39.69 -21.18 -15.55
C ASP A 312 39.11 -21.28 -16.97
N LEU A 313 38.12 -20.44 -17.30
CA LEU A 313 37.51 -20.40 -18.62
C LEU A 313 38.54 -20.11 -19.73
N LEU A 314 39.55 -19.28 -19.44
CA LEU A 314 40.59 -18.90 -20.38
C LEU A 314 41.63 -20.01 -20.59
N HIS A 315 41.79 -20.92 -19.62
CA HIS A 315 42.88 -21.90 -19.57
C HIS A 315 42.44 -23.35 -19.78
N GLY A 316 41.38 -23.57 -20.57
CA GLY A 316 41.00 -24.91 -21.05
C GLY A 316 39.70 -25.46 -20.47
N GLY A 317 38.86 -24.58 -19.92
CA GLY A 317 37.49 -24.88 -19.55
C GLY A 317 36.67 -25.57 -20.65
N MET A 318 35.79 -26.49 -20.26
CA MET A 318 34.84 -27.17 -21.13
C MET A 318 33.41 -26.69 -20.82
N PRO A 319 32.85 -25.82 -21.69
CA PRO A 319 31.50 -25.31 -21.54
C PRO A 319 30.44 -26.40 -21.38
N SER A 320 29.47 -26.16 -20.50
CA SER A 320 28.34 -27.04 -20.25
C SER A 320 27.04 -26.26 -20.02
N GLY A 321 25.90 -26.95 -20.00
CA GLY A 321 24.59 -26.30 -19.87
C GLY A 321 24.10 -25.62 -21.17
N ILE A 322 24.55 -26.10 -22.32
CA ILE A 322 24.12 -25.57 -23.62
C ILE A 322 23.25 -26.61 -24.33
N ASP A 323 22.06 -26.20 -24.77
CA ASP A 323 21.29 -26.96 -25.75
C ASP A 323 21.72 -26.58 -27.16
N PHE A 324 22.57 -27.41 -27.77
CA PHE A 324 23.08 -27.20 -29.13
C PHE A 324 22.02 -27.29 -30.21
N SER A 325 20.80 -27.79 -29.92
CA SER A 325 19.69 -27.68 -30.89
C SER A 325 19.21 -26.24 -31.04
N LYS A 326 19.35 -25.42 -29.99
CA LYS A 326 19.04 -23.98 -29.96
C LYS A 326 20.25 -23.12 -30.31
N ASN A 327 21.45 -23.62 -30.00
CA ASN A 327 22.73 -22.92 -30.18
C ASN A 327 23.71 -23.75 -31.05
N PRO A 328 23.36 -24.08 -32.31
CA PRO A 328 24.12 -25.03 -33.11
C PRO A 328 25.54 -24.53 -33.46
N ASP A 329 25.73 -23.22 -33.57
CA ASP A 329 27.00 -22.57 -33.87
C ASP A 329 27.97 -22.53 -32.68
N LEU A 330 27.50 -22.86 -31.47
CA LEU A 330 28.35 -22.99 -30.27
C LEU A 330 28.92 -24.40 -30.09
N GLN A 331 28.48 -25.38 -30.89
CA GLN A 331 28.88 -26.77 -30.71
C GLN A 331 30.39 -26.98 -30.93
N GLY A 332 31.06 -27.50 -29.90
CA GLY A 332 32.50 -27.81 -29.93
C GLY A 332 33.42 -26.62 -29.72
N LEU A 333 32.86 -25.44 -29.39
CA LEU A 333 33.65 -24.26 -29.01
C LEU A 333 34.09 -24.33 -27.55
N THR A 334 35.25 -23.76 -27.24
CA THR A 334 35.70 -23.50 -25.86
C THR A 334 34.95 -22.32 -25.25
N GLY A 335 35.04 -22.11 -23.94
CA GLY A 335 34.39 -20.97 -23.27
C GLY A 335 34.83 -19.63 -23.84
N LEU A 336 36.14 -19.46 -24.10
CA LEU A 336 36.68 -18.28 -24.77
C LEU A 336 36.14 -18.11 -26.20
N GLN A 337 35.94 -19.19 -26.96
CA GLN A 337 35.34 -19.11 -28.30
C GLN A 337 33.84 -18.82 -28.26
N ILE A 338 33.13 -19.24 -27.21
CA ILE A 338 31.73 -18.84 -26.98
C ILE A 338 31.66 -17.35 -26.63
N MET A 339 32.58 -16.86 -25.81
CA MET A 339 32.73 -15.43 -25.53
C MET A 339 32.92 -14.63 -26.82
N ASP A 340 33.75 -15.10 -27.77
CA ASP A 340 33.86 -14.46 -29.09
C ASP A 340 32.50 -14.35 -29.80
N ARG A 341 31.69 -15.42 -29.79
CA ARG A 341 30.38 -15.41 -30.48
C ARG A 341 29.41 -14.42 -29.86
N ILE A 342 29.46 -14.27 -28.55
CA ILE A 342 28.64 -13.30 -27.82
C ILE A 342 29.08 -11.89 -28.18
N VAL A 343 30.39 -11.60 -28.13
CA VAL A 343 30.95 -10.31 -28.53
C VAL A 343 30.60 -9.97 -29.99
N ASP A 344 30.85 -10.89 -30.91
CA ASP A 344 30.56 -10.72 -32.34
C ASP A 344 29.09 -10.35 -32.59
N TYR A 345 28.16 -11.00 -31.89
CA TYR A 345 26.73 -10.76 -32.07
C TYR A 345 26.27 -9.49 -31.33
N ALA A 346 26.77 -9.24 -30.12
CA ALA A 346 26.51 -7.98 -29.40
C ALA A 346 26.85 -6.77 -30.28
N GLY A 347 27.99 -6.80 -30.97
CA GLY A 347 28.37 -5.75 -31.92
C GLY A 347 27.42 -5.62 -33.12
N GLN A 348 26.89 -6.74 -33.64
CA GLN A 348 25.91 -6.75 -34.74
C GLN A 348 24.58 -6.11 -34.35
N VAL A 349 24.16 -6.26 -33.09
CA VAL A 349 22.89 -5.72 -32.58
C VAL A 349 23.07 -4.41 -31.80
N GLY A 350 24.26 -3.80 -31.86
CA GLY A 350 24.52 -2.48 -31.30
C GLY A 350 24.81 -2.44 -29.79
N LEU A 351 24.83 -3.58 -29.11
CA LEU A 351 25.24 -3.68 -27.71
C LEU A 351 26.73 -3.40 -27.52
N ARG A 352 27.12 -3.05 -26.30
CA ARG A 352 28.52 -3.05 -25.83
C ARG A 352 28.76 -4.14 -24.79
N ILE A 353 30.02 -4.49 -24.60
CA ILE A 353 30.46 -5.52 -23.66
C ILE A 353 31.50 -4.91 -22.72
N ILE A 354 31.30 -5.11 -21.43
CA ILE A 354 32.33 -4.94 -20.40
C ILE A 354 32.74 -6.35 -19.99
N LEU A 355 34.01 -6.70 -20.18
CA LEU A 355 34.54 -7.96 -19.68
C LEU A 355 34.84 -7.79 -18.20
N ASP A 356 34.36 -8.71 -17.38
CA ASP A 356 34.53 -8.68 -15.93
C ASP A 356 35.27 -9.93 -15.46
N HIS A 357 36.48 -9.75 -14.92
CA HIS A 357 37.16 -10.83 -14.23
C HIS A 357 36.47 -11.07 -12.89
N HIS A 358 35.46 -11.92 -12.94
CA HIS A 358 34.58 -12.14 -11.80
C HIS A 358 35.25 -13.03 -10.75
N ARG A 359 36.04 -14.03 -11.21
CA ARG A 359 36.63 -15.06 -10.35
C ARG A 359 37.93 -15.63 -10.88
N SER A 360 38.74 -16.17 -9.98
CA SER A 360 39.87 -17.00 -10.37
C SER A 360 39.38 -18.40 -10.78
N ASP A 361 38.80 -19.14 -9.84
CA ASP A 361 38.21 -20.46 -10.09
C ASP A 361 36.78 -20.38 -10.69
N ALA A 362 36.44 -21.29 -11.58
CA ALA A 362 35.08 -21.46 -12.07
C ALA A 362 34.11 -21.93 -10.96
N GLY A 363 32.99 -21.22 -10.73
CA GLY A 363 31.96 -21.65 -9.76
C GLY A 363 30.93 -20.58 -9.37
N ALA A 364 30.32 -20.67 -8.18
CA ALA A 364 29.43 -19.62 -7.64
C ALA A 364 30.06 -18.72 -6.55
N GLY A 365 29.76 -17.41 -6.56
CA GLY A 365 30.21 -16.39 -5.57
C GLY A 365 31.39 -15.52 -6.06
N THR A 366 32.13 -14.89 -5.14
CA THR A 366 33.37 -14.12 -5.42
C THR A 366 34.64 -14.97 -5.27
N SER A 367 35.82 -14.49 -5.70
CA SER A 367 37.09 -15.18 -5.40
C SER A 367 37.24 -15.41 -3.90
N GLY A 368 37.52 -16.67 -3.50
CA GLY A 368 37.31 -17.12 -2.11
C GLY A 368 38.19 -16.45 -1.05
N ASN A 369 39.28 -15.79 -1.43
CA ASN A 369 40.12 -15.01 -0.53
C ASN A 369 39.88 -13.49 -0.63
N GLY A 370 39.00 -13.03 -1.54
CA GLY A 370 38.67 -11.63 -1.76
C GLY A 370 39.79 -10.78 -2.38
N LEU A 371 40.75 -11.43 -3.05
CA LEU A 371 41.87 -10.80 -3.75
C LEU A 371 41.94 -11.29 -5.20
N TRP A 372 42.62 -10.53 -6.05
CA TRP A 372 42.85 -10.82 -7.47
C TRP A 372 43.93 -11.89 -7.73
N TYR A 373 44.45 -12.52 -6.67
CA TYR A 373 45.47 -13.55 -6.77
C TYR A 373 45.41 -14.55 -5.61
N ASP A 374 45.93 -15.74 -5.85
CA ASP A 374 46.22 -16.75 -4.85
C ASP A 374 47.42 -17.62 -5.29
N ASP A 375 47.70 -18.71 -4.57
CA ASP A 375 48.82 -19.61 -4.87
C ASP A 375 48.64 -20.38 -6.20
N ALA A 376 47.40 -20.64 -6.62
CA ALA A 376 47.06 -21.30 -7.88
C ALA A 376 46.94 -20.30 -9.05
N HIS A 377 46.50 -19.08 -8.76
CA HIS A 377 46.27 -17.98 -9.70
C HIS A 377 47.13 -16.77 -9.31
N PRO A 378 48.43 -16.76 -9.64
CA PRO A 378 49.30 -15.65 -9.30
C PRO A 378 48.90 -14.37 -10.05
N GLU A 379 49.14 -13.20 -9.44
CA GLU A 379 48.84 -11.89 -10.05
C GLU A 379 49.43 -11.74 -11.47
N SER A 380 50.61 -12.33 -11.72
CA SER A 380 51.23 -12.30 -13.05
C SER A 380 50.41 -13.03 -14.13
N GLN A 381 49.67 -14.08 -13.76
CA GLN A 381 48.75 -14.76 -14.67
C GLN A 381 47.52 -13.88 -14.92
N TRP A 382 46.91 -13.34 -13.87
CA TRP A 382 45.77 -12.42 -13.99
C TRP A 382 46.07 -11.22 -14.90
N ILE A 383 47.24 -10.58 -14.75
CA ILE A 383 47.69 -9.50 -15.64
C ILE A 383 47.91 -10.02 -17.07
N GLY A 384 48.53 -11.19 -17.23
CA GLY A 384 48.79 -11.80 -18.55
C GLY A 384 47.49 -12.14 -19.30
N ASP A 385 46.47 -12.60 -18.58
CA ASP A 385 45.15 -12.92 -19.12
C ASP A 385 44.42 -11.66 -19.57
N TRP A 386 44.51 -10.58 -18.80
CA TRP A 386 44.01 -9.28 -19.22
C TRP A 386 44.69 -8.76 -20.49
N GLN A 387 46.01 -8.86 -20.59
CA GLN A 387 46.74 -8.50 -21.80
C GLN A 387 46.31 -9.35 -23.01
N MET A 388 46.06 -10.64 -22.78
CA MET A 388 45.60 -11.57 -23.82
C MET A 388 44.20 -11.22 -24.32
N LEU A 389 43.25 -10.92 -23.43
CA LEU A 389 41.90 -10.46 -23.79
C LEU A 389 41.93 -9.09 -24.49
N ALA A 390 42.73 -8.15 -23.97
CA ALA A 390 42.92 -6.84 -24.57
C ALA A 390 43.48 -6.94 -26.00
N ALA A 391 44.46 -7.82 -26.24
CA ALA A 391 44.99 -8.11 -27.56
C ALA A 391 43.95 -8.77 -28.47
N ARG A 392 43.17 -9.71 -27.93
CA ARG A 392 42.17 -10.49 -28.67
C ARG A 392 41.08 -9.60 -29.27
N TYR A 393 40.63 -8.60 -28.52
CA TYR A 393 39.55 -7.70 -28.92
C TYR A 393 40.04 -6.28 -29.29
N ALA A 394 41.35 -6.08 -29.49
CA ALA A 394 41.96 -4.75 -29.73
C ALA A 394 41.38 -3.99 -30.94
N GLY A 395 40.80 -4.71 -31.91
CA GLY A 395 40.19 -4.14 -33.12
C GLY A 395 38.67 -4.04 -33.08
N ASP A 396 38.03 -4.46 -32.00
CA ASP A 396 36.57 -4.55 -31.89
C ASP A 396 36.04 -3.62 -30.79
N PRO A 397 35.45 -2.47 -31.15
CA PRO A 397 34.91 -1.51 -30.18
C PRO A 397 33.65 -1.99 -29.46
N THR A 398 33.15 -3.19 -29.76
CA THR A 398 32.08 -3.83 -29.00
C THR A 398 32.52 -4.04 -27.55
N VAL A 399 33.75 -4.49 -27.32
CA VAL A 399 34.30 -4.63 -25.97
C VAL A 399 34.87 -3.29 -25.52
N ILE A 400 34.18 -2.57 -24.65
CA ILE A 400 34.54 -1.19 -24.30
C ILE A 400 35.59 -1.09 -23.20
N GLY A 401 35.81 -2.16 -22.43
CA GLY A 401 36.78 -2.13 -21.35
C GLY A 401 36.83 -3.38 -20.48
N ALA A 402 37.65 -3.27 -19.45
CA ALA A 402 37.96 -4.31 -18.48
C ALA A 402 37.54 -3.87 -17.07
N ASP A 403 36.62 -4.63 -16.47
CA ASP A 403 36.35 -4.60 -15.03
C ASP A 403 37.31 -5.56 -14.34
N LEU A 404 38.32 -4.98 -13.71
CA LEU A 404 39.61 -5.64 -13.48
C LEU A 404 39.50 -6.86 -12.57
N HIS A 405 38.70 -6.77 -11.52
CA HIS A 405 38.44 -7.85 -10.59
C HIS A 405 37.17 -7.56 -9.78
N ASN A 406 36.24 -8.51 -9.78
CA ASN A 406 34.99 -8.40 -9.07
C ASN A 406 35.16 -8.50 -7.55
N GLU A 407 34.57 -7.54 -6.86
CA GLU A 407 34.38 -7.49 -5.42
C GLU A 407 35.63 -7.78 -4.56
N PRO A 408 36.73 -6.98 -4.63
CA PRO A 408 37.92 -7.13 -3.78
C PRO A 408 37.65 -6.85 -2.28
N TYR A 409 36.96 -7.75 -1.58
CA TYR A 409 36.49 -7.48 -0.21
C TYR A 409 37.57 -7.54 0.86
N ASN A 410 38.66 -8.28 0.62
CA ASN A 410 39.84 -8.33 1.49
C ASN A 410 40.98 -7.46 0.96
N GLY A 411 40.77 -6.76 -0.16
CA GLY A 411 41.68 -5.74 -0.66
C GLY A 411 41.81 -4.58 0.33
N THR A 412 42.96 -3.94 0.31
CA THR A 412 43.25 -2.68 1.00
C THR A 412 43.44 -1.57 -0.02
N TRP A 413 43.37 -0.31 0.39
CA TRP A 413 43.51 0.83 -0.53
C TRP A 413 44.62 1.77 -0.05
N GLY A 414 45.66 1.98 -0.89
CA GLY A 414 46.72 2.95 -0.64
C GLY A 414 47.71 2.57 0.48
N THR A 415 47.77 1.30 0.86
CA THR A 415 48.65 0.80 1.92
C THR A 415 50.07 0.48 1.42
N GLY A 416 50.25 0.28 0.12
CA GLY A 416 51.49 -0.19 -0.51
C GLY A 416 51.85 -1.65 -0.20
N THR A 417 50.93 -2.43 0.39
CA THR A 417 51.15 -3.85 0.68
C THR A 417 50.78 -4.71 -0.51
N ALA A 418 51.01 -6.03 -0.41
CA ALA A 418 50.61 -6.99 -1.45
C ALA A 418 49.08 -7.02 -1.65
N THR A 419 48.30 -6.60 -0.65
CA THR A 419 46.83 -6.51 -0.71
C THR A 419 46.35 -5.13 -1.16
N ASP A 420 47.22 -4.21 -1.59
CA ASP A 420 46.81 -2.88 -2.06
C ASP A 420 46.18 -2.96 -3.45
N TRP A 421 44.85 -2.94 -3.49
CA TRP A 421 44.04 -3.03 -4.70
C TRP A 421 44.27 -1.85 -5.63
N ALA A 422 44.37 -0.61 -5.12
CA ALA A 422 44.61 0.56 -5.95
C ALA A 422 45.94 0.41 -6.74
N ALA A 423 46.99 -0.09 -6.08
CA ALA A 423 48.26 -0.35 -6.73
C ALA A 423 48.20 -1.51 -7.74
N ALA A 424 47.40 -2.54 -7.48
CA ALA A 424 47.21 -3.66 -8.41
C ALA A 424 46.38 -3.27 -9.63
N ALA A 425 45.33 -2.48 -9.44
CA ALA A 425 44.53 -1.91 -10.50
C ALA A 425 45.36 -1.04 -11.46
N GLU A 426 46.30 -0.24 -10.94
CA GLU A 426 47.26 0.50 -11.78
C GLU A 426 48.16 -0.44 -12.59
N ARG A 427 48.70 -1.51 -11.98
CA ARG A 427 49.55 -2.47 -12.69
C ARG A 427 48.81 -3.17 -13.83
N ALA A 428 47.61 -3.69 -13.56
CA ALA A 428 46.79 -4.36 -14.56
C ALA A 428 46.27 -3.39 -15.63
N GLY A 429 45.74 -2.23 -15.23
CA GLY A 429 45.25 -1.20 -16.14
C GLY A 429 46.34 -0.67 -17.08
N ASN A 430 47.55 -0.43 -16.58
CA ASN A 430 48.67 -0.01 -17.41
C ASN A 430 49.14 -1.13 -18.35
N ALA A 431 49.19 -2.38 -17.88
CA ALA A 431 49.53 -3.53 -18.71
C ALA A 431 48.51 -3.74 -19.84
N ILE A 432 47.22 -3.51 -19.59
CA ILE A 432 46.17 -3.48 -20.62
C ILE A 432 46.42 -2.33 -21.59
N GLY A 433 46.67 -1.12 -21.09
CA GLY A 433 46.90 0.08 -21.91
C GLY A 433 48.11 -0.03 -22.86
N GLU A 434 49.14 -0.80 -22.50
CA GLU A 434 50.26 -1.13 -23.39
C GLU A 434 49.84 -1.95 -24.63
N VAL A 435 48.78 -2.75 -24.49
CA VAL A 435 48.29 -3.67 -25.53
C VAL A 435 47.12 -3.04 -26.30
N ASN A 436 46.14 -2.49 -25.57
CA ASN A 436 44.98 -1.81 -26.11
C ASN A 436 44.73 -0.50 -25.34
N PRO A 437 45.25 0.64 -25.84
CA PRO A 437 45.08 1.94 -25.18
C PRO A 437 43.65 2.49 -25.30
N ASN A 438 42.75 1.83 -26.02
CA ASN A 438 41.40 2.34 -26.25
C ASN A 438 40.41 1.95 -25.15
N TRP A 439 40.65 0.83 -24.45
CA TRP A 439 39.75 0.30 -23.43
C TRP A 439 39.62 1.22 -22.22
N LEU A 440 38.39 1.35 -21.74
CA LEU A 440 38.12 1.84 -20.39
C LEU A 440 38.62 0.81 -19.37
N ILE A 441 39.10 1.30 -18.24
CA ILE A 441 39.53 0.50 -17.11
C ILE A 441 38.57 0.78 -15.96
N PHE A 442 37.72 -0.20 -15.64
CA PHE A 442 36.78 -0.14 -14.54
C PHE A 442 37.46 -0.69 -13.28
N VAL A 443 37.52 0.14 -12.24
CA VAL A 443 38.18 -0.19 -10.97
C VAL A 443 37.15 -0.18 -9.86
N GLU A 444 36.77 -1.37 -9.41
CA GLU A 444 35.91 -1.54 -8.25
C GLU A 444 36.55 -1.03 -6.94
N GLY A 445 35.72 -0.81 -5.93
CA GLY A 445 36.13 -0.53 -4.56
C GLY A 445 36.63 -1.76 -3.81
N ILE A 446 36.78 -1.62 -2.49
CA ILE A 446 37.11 -2.73 -1.57
C ILE A 446 35.98 -2.96 -0.57
N GLY A 447 36.14 -3.90 0.37
CA GLY A 447 35.13 -4.15 1.41
C GLY A 447 35.20 -3.17 2.59
N THR A 448 36.40 -2.72 2.97
CA THR A 448 36.61 -1.90 4.19
C THR A 448 37.70 -0.85 3.99
N TYR A 449 37.41 0.40 4.31
CA TYR A 449 38.40 1.49 4.34
C TYR A 449 38.25 2.29 5.64
N ASP A 450 39.37 2.57 6.32
CA ASP A 450 39.40 3.31 7.60
C ASP A 450 38.37 2.81 8.64
N GLY A 451 38.21 1.49 8.74
CA GLY A 451 37.24 0.85 9.64
C GLY A 451 35.78 0.98 9.24
N GLN A 452 35.46 1.61 8.10
CA GLN A 452 34.13 1.68 7.53
C GLN A 452 33.92 0.52 6.55
N ASN A 453 32.94 -0.32 6.85
CA ASN A 453 32.53 -1.40 5.96
C ASN A 453 31.51 -0.89 4.94
N TYR A 454 31.57 -1.46 3.74
CA TYR A 454 30.51 -1.33 2.75
C TYR A 454 30.29 -2.65 2.02
N TRP A 455 29.47 -2.63 0.96
CA TRP A 455 29.39 -3.72 0.00
C TRP A 455 30.77 -4.06 -0.55
N TRP A 456 30.99 -5.34 -0.82
CA TRP A 456 32.20 -5.79 -1.51
C TRP A 456 32.27 -5.12 -2.87
N GLY A 457 33.45 -4.63 -3.29
CA GLY A 457 33.57 -3.82 -4.50
C GLY A 457 32.96 -2.42 -4.42
N GLY A 458 32.28 -2.05 -3.33
CA GLY A 458 31.54 -0.77 -3.23
C GLY A 458 32.24 0.33 -2.43
N ASN A 459 33.26 0.02 -1.61
CA ASN A 459 33.94 1.04 -0.81
C ASN A 459 35.06 1.73 -1.61
N LEU A 460 34.79 2.96 -2.07
CA LEU A 460 35.73 3.82 -2.80
C LEU A 460 36.16 5.05 -1.98
N MET A 461 36.02 5.01 -0.65
CA MET A 461 36.44 6.12 0.22
C MET A 461 37.93 6.46 0.04
N GLY A 462 38.77 5.45 -0.20
CA GLY A 462 40.21 5.62 -0.37
C GLY A 462 40.63 6.41 -1.61
N VAL A 463 39.74 6.65 -2.58
CA VAL A 463 40.07 7.41 -3.80
C VAL A 463 40.51 8.86 -3.48
N ARG A 464 39.95 9.50 -2.43
CA ARG A 464 40.41 10.84 -2.00
C ARG A 464 41.87 10.86 -1.59
N ASP A 465 42.29 9.83 -0.86
CA ASP A 465 43.61 9.77 -0.26
C ASP A 465 44.64 9.23 -1.25
N ARG A 466 44.22 8.27 -2.09
CA ARG A 466 45.04 7.62 -3.10
C ARG A 466 44.21 7.34 -4.37
N PRO A 467 44.09 8.30 -5.30
CA PRO A 467 43.45 8.05 -6.59
C PRO A 467 44.33 7.14 -7.44
N VAL A 468 43.71 6.22 -8.18
CA VAL A 468 44.35 5.40 -9.22
C VAL A 468 44.79 6.30 -10.38
N THR A 469 46.02 6.11 -10.85
CA THR A 469 46.60 6.85 -11.98
C THR A 469 47.07 5.87 -13.04
N LEU A 470 46.47 5.98 -14.23
CA LEU A 470 46.85 5.16 -15.39
C LEU A 470 47.81 5.92 -16.30
N ASP A 471 48.67 5.18 -17.01
CA ASP A 471 49.60 5.73 -18.00
C ASP A 471 48.86 6.29 -19.23
N VAL A 472 47.70 5.69 -19.55
CA VAL A 472 46.80 6.19 -20.60
C VAL A 472 45.72 7.07 -19.97
N ALA A 473 45.78 8.36 -20.26
CA ALA A 473 44.81 9.33 -19.76
C ALA A 473 43.40 9.05 -20.29
N ASN A 474 42.39 9.52 -19.54
CA ASN A 474 40.98 9.50 -19.95
C ASN A 474 40.39 8.10 -20.16
N LYS A 475 40.86 7.10 -19.38
CA LYS A 475 40.39 5.70 -19.44
C LYS A 475 39.87 5.14 -18.13
N LEU A 476 40.17 5.79 -17.00
CA LEU A 476 39.74 5.32 -15.68
C LEU A 476 38.25 5.61 -15.45
N VAL A 477 37.51 4.58 -15.05
CA VAL A 477 36.15 4.65 -14.50
C VAL A 477 36.18 3.93 -13.14
N TYR A 478 35.69 4.57 -12.08
CA TYR A 478 35.52 3.85 -10.82
C TYR A 478 34.19 3.08 -10.84
N SER A 479 34.21 1.85 -10.34
CA SER A 479 33.04 0.98 -10.26
C SER A 479 32.65 0.78 -8.79
N ALA A 480 31.36 0.76 -8.49
CA ALA A 480 30.85 0.42 -7.16
C ALA A 480 29.73 -0.61 -7.29
N HIS A 481 29.59 -1.47 -6.28
CA HIS A 481 28.43 -2.34 -6.11
C HIS A 481 27.60 -1.85 -4.92
N ASP A 482 26.28 -1.94 -5.06
CA ASP A 482 25.33 -1.52 -4.03
C ASP A 482 24.10 -2.43 -4.02
N TYR A 483 23.72 -2.89 -2.85
CA TYR A 483 22.61 -3.82 -2.68
C TYR A 483 21.67 -3.38 -1.55
N PRO A 484 20.40 -3.83 -1.56
CA PRO A 484 19.43 -3.47 -0.54
C PRO A 484 19.43 -4.41 0.67
N ASN A 485 18.49 -4.16 1.59
CA ASN A 485 18.34 -4.89 2.85
C ASN A 485 18.12 -6.40 2.66
N SER A 486 17.43 -6.83 1.60
CA SER A 486 17.16 -8.26 1.35
C SER A 486 18.41 -9.09 1.06
N ILE A 487 19.48 -8.47 0.57
CA ILE A 487 20.75 -9.15 0.26
C ILE A 487 21.59 -9.29 1.53
N TYR A 488 21.74 -8.19 2.26
CA TYR A 488 22.33 -8.19 3.60
C TYR A 488 21.78 -7.03 4.42
N ALA A 489 21.33 -7.33 5.64
CA ALA A 489 20.72 -6.35 6.55
C ALA A 489 21.75 -5.40 7.16
N GLN A 490 22.23 -4.45 6.37
CA GLN A 490 23.22 -3.46 6.79
C GLN A 490 22.66 -2.51 7.85
N PRO A 491 23.50 -1.97 8.75
CA PRO A 491 23.05 -1.09 9.84
C PRO A 491 22.30 0.15 9.37
N TRP A 492 22.65 0.71 8.19
CA TRP A 492 22.02 1.93 7.68
C TRP A 492 20.57 1.71 7.24
N PHE A 493 20.14 0.49 6.91
CA PHE A 493 18.73 0.21 6.59
C PHE A 493 17.83 0.06 7.82
N GLN A 494 18.38 0.11 9.04
CA GLN A 494 17.62 -0.21 10.26
C GLN A 494 16.98 1.01 10.92
N GLY A 495 17.36 2.24 10.52
CA GLY A 495 16.71 3.46 10.99
C GLY A 495 15.29 3.62 10.43
N ALA A 496 14.40 4.24 11.19
CA ALA A 496 13.01 4.48 10.77
C ALA A 496 12.90 5.34 9.49
N ASN A 497 13.87 6.23 9.27
CA ASN A 497 13.93 7.15 8.15
C ASN A 497 15.19 6.89 7.30
N PHE A 498 15.58 5.62 7.12
CA PHE A 498 16.82 5.30 6.42
C PHE A 498 16.85 5.88 4.99
N GLY A 499 15.70 5.94 4.30
CA GLY A 499 15.55 6.49 2.95
C GLY A 499 16.11 7.91 2.82
N ASP A 500 15.90 8.76 3.82
CA ASP A 500 16.37 10.16 3.83
C ASP A 500 17.91 10.29 3.89
N THR A 501 18.60 9.19 4.23
CA THR A 501 20.05 9.17 4.45
C THR A 501 20.80 8.31 3.43
N LEU A 502 20.10 7.64 2.50
CA LEU A 502 20.72 6.74 1.54
C LEU A 502 21.62 7.49 0.55
N THR A 503 21.19 8.63 0.02
CA THR A 503 22.01 9.44 -0.90
C THR A 503 23.30 9.93 -0.24
N GLN A 504 23.24 10.28 1.05
CA GLN A 504 24.43 10.62 1.85
C GLN A 504 25.36 9.41 2.04
N LYS A 505 24.79 8.20 2.13
CA LYS A 505 25.57 6.96 2.21
C LYS A 505 26.27 6.65 0.89
N PHE A 506 25.58 6.84 -0.24
CA PHE A 506 26.16 6.74 -1.57
C PHE A 506 27.31 7.74 -1.74
N ASP A 507 27.07 9.01 -1.40
CA ASP A 507 28.07 10.08 -1.39
C ASP A 507 29.28 9.73 -0.53
N GLN A 508 29.08 9.18 0.66
CA GLN A 508 30.17 8.76 1.54
C GLN A 508 31.06 7.72 0.87
N MET A 509 30.47 6.75 0.17
CA MET A 509 31.16 5.55 -0.27
C MET A 509 31.77 5.65 -1.66
N TRP A 510 31.05 6.27 -2.60
CA TRP A 510 31.45 6.31 -4.01
C TRP A 510 30.92 7.55 -4.77
N GLY A 511 29.74 8.05 -4.42
CA GLY A 511 29.05 9.13 -5.13
C GLY A 511 29.80 10.46 -5.19
N TYR A 512 30.60 10.76 -4.17
CA TYR A 512 31.42 11.99 -4.16
C TYR A 512 32.39 12.07 -5.35
N ILE A 513 32.85 10.94 -5.88
CA ILE A 513 33.78 10.89 -7.02
C ILE A 513 33.14 11.52 -8.25
N TYR A 514 31.87 11.17 -8.49
CA TYR A 514 31.09 11.73 -9.58
C TYR A 514 30.75 13.20 -9.30
N LYS A 515 30.25 13.53 -8.10
CA LYS A 515 29.83 14.90 -7.71
C LYS A 515 30.96 15.92 -7.78
N GLU A 516 32.15 15.53 -7.37
CA GLU A 516 33.33 16.40 -7.36
C GLU A 516 34.05 16.45 -8.71
N GLY A 517 33.55 15.74 -9.73
CA GLY A 517 34.14 15.74 -11.07
C GLY A 517 35.48 14.99 -11.16
N ILE A 518 35.78 14.08 -10.22
CA ILE A 518 37.06 13.37 -10.12
C ILE A 518 37.23 12.39 -11.30
N ALA A 519 36.21 11.55 -11.52
CA ALA A 519 36.15 10.56 -12.59
C ALA A 519 34.70 10.10 -12.78
N PRO A 520 34.36 9.41 -13.88
CA PRO A 520 33.06 8.77 -13.98
C PRO A 520 32.93 7.66 -12.94
N VAL A 521 31.72 7.50 -12.44
CA VAL A 521 31.33 6.35 -11.61
C VAL A 521 30.42 5.45 -12.44
N TYR A 522 30.56 4.15 -12.21
CA TYR A 522 29.77 3.09 -12.79
C TYR A 522 29.23 2.22 -11.65
N LEU A 523 27.92 2.02 -11.58
CA LEU A 523 27.32 1.06 -10.66
C LEU A 523 27.27 -0.32 -11.34
N GLY A 524 28.35 -1.09 -11.18
CA GLY A 524 28.56 -2.36 -11.89
C GLY A 524 27.59 -3.45 -11.49
N GLU A 525 27.14 -3.42 -10.23
CA GLU A 525 26.09 -4.31 -9.77
C GLU A 525 25.16 -3.64 -8.76
N PHE A 526 23.87 -3.81 -9.01
CA PHE A 526 22.79 -3.59 -8.06
C PHE A 526 21.58 -4.40 -8.50
N GLY A 527 20.82 -4.92 -7.54
CA GLY A 527 19.74 -5.83 -7.85
C GLY A 527 18.85 -6.16 -6.65
N SER A 528 17.61 -6.57 -6.94
CA SER A 528 16.66 -6.97 -5.90
C SER A 528 15.57 -7.88 -6.47
N ARG A 529 14.98 -8.71 -5.59
CA ARG A 529 13.71 -9.39 -5.84
C ARG A 529 12.49 -8.47 -5.72
N MET A 530 12.65 -7.26 -5.19
CA MET A 530 11.60 -6.28 -4.89
C MET A 530 10.53 -6.81 -3.93
N ALA A 531 10.89 -7.79 -3.08
CA ALA A 531 9.96 -8.43 -2.15
C ALA A 531 9.95 -7.78 -0.75
N ASP A 532 11.06 -7.17 -0.35
CA ASP A 532 11.15 -6.40 0.91
C ASP A 532 10.74 -4.95 0.63
N ALA A 533 9.85 -4.39 1.44
CA ALA A 533 9.43 -2.99 1.32
C ALA A 533 10.62 -2.01 1.46
N LYS A 534 11.67 -2.39 2.20
CA LYS A 534 12.88 -1.58 2.30
C LYS A 534 13.68 -1.54 1.00
N ASP A 535 13.62 -2.62 0.21
CA ASP A 535 14.26 -2.65 -1.09
C ASP A 535 13.61 -1.69 -2.06
N LEU A 536 12.28 -1.50 -1.99
CA LEU A 536 11.58 -0.53 -2.84
C LEU A 536 12.00 0.90 -2.53
N VAL A 537 12.16 1.24 -1.25
CA VAL A 537 12.69 2.56 -0.84
C VAL A 537 14.14 2.73 -1.28
N TRP A 538 14.98 1.70 -1.15
CA TRP A 538 16.34 1.75 -1.68
C TRP A 538 16.37 1.90 -3.20
N LEU A 539 15.49 1.19 -3.92
CA LEU A 539 15.44 1.20 -5.37
C LEU A 539 15.04 2.57 -5.88
N ASP A 540 14.01 3.20 -5.31
CA ASP A 540 13.62 4.60 -5.57
C ASP A 540 14.81 5.56 -5.41
N LYS A 541 15.54 5.43 -4.30
CA LYS A 541 16.66 6.34 -4.01
C LYS A 541 17.88 6.10 -4.89
N ILE A 542 18.20 4.85 -5.20
CA ILE A 542 19.36 4.56 -6.04
C ILE A 542 19.07 4.87 -7.51
N THR A 543 17.87 4.63 -8.04
CA THR A 543 17.53 4.98 -9.43
C THR A 543 17.47 6.50 -9.63
N ALA A 544 16.90 7.26 -8.68
CA ALA A 544 16.98 8.73 -8.69
C ALA A 544 18.43 9.22 -8.70
N TYR A 545 19.27 8.65 -7.82
CA TYR A 545 20.69 9.01 -7.77
C TYR A 545 21.42 8.70 -9.09
N LEU A 546 21.11 7.58 -9.74
CA LEU A 546 21.67 7.20 -11.04
C LEU A 546 21.13 8.02 -12.22
N SER A 547 19.96 8.65 -12.09
CA SER A 547 19.42 9.56 -13.12
C SER A 547 20.15 10.90 -13.15
N GLY A 548 20.71 11.31 -12.00
CA GLY A 548 21.30 12.63 -11.79
C GLY A 548 20.56 13.47 -10.75
N ASP A 549 19.50 12.95 -10.12
CA ASP A 549 18.90 13.50 -8.89
C ASP A 549 19.70 12.98 -7.67
N LEU A 550 20.79 13.67 -7.38
CA LEU A 550 21.84 13.20 -6.46
C LEU A 550 21.46 13.38 -4.99
N ASP A 551 20.33 14.03 -4.69
CA ASP A 551 19.74 14.08 -3.36
C ASP A 551 18.35 13.41 -3.26
N ALA A 552 17.83 12.89 -4.38
CA ALA A 552 16.56 12.19 -4.52
C ALA A 552 15.34 13.05 -4.14
N ASN A 553 15.37 14.34 -4.51
CA ASN A 553 14.33 15.33 -4.23
C ASN A 553 13.32 15.52 -5.38
N GLY A 554 13.50 14.83 -6.51
CA GLY A 554 12.68 14.93 -7.72
C GLY A 554 13.23 15.89 -8.78
N THR A 555 14.43 16.46 -8.60
CA THR A 555 15.07 17.36 -9.57
C THR A 555 16.50 16.92 -9.86
N HIS A 556 16.95 17.11 -11.10
CA HIS A 556 18.32 16.75 -11.48
C HIS A 556 19.33 17.79 -10.97
N ASP A 557 20.37 17.32 -10.27
CA ASP A 557 21.47 18.13 -9.72
C ASP A 557 22.67 18.28 -10.66
N ILE A 558 22.61 17.62 -11.82
CA ILE A 558 23.68 17.62 -12.82
C ILE A 558 23.55 18.78 -13.81
N ALA A 559 24.67 19.21 -14.40
CA ALA A 559 24.64 20.32 -15.36
C ALA A 559 23.94 19.91 -16.66
N ALA A 560 23.27 20.86 -17.32
CA ALA A 560 22.60 20.62 -18.59
C ALA A 560 23.54 19.96 -19.62
N GLY A 561 23.06 18.89 -20.26
CA GLY A 561 23.84 18.09 -21.22
C GLY A 561 24.76 17.04 -20.60
N GLN A 562 24.90 16.97 -19.27
CA GLN A 562 25.52 15.82 -18.59
C GLN A 562 24.52 14.66 -18.49
N GLN A 563 25.06 13.46 -18.32
CA GLN A 563 24.29 12.25 -18.06
C GLN A 563 24.58 11.75 -16.66
N GLY A 564 23.57 11.19 -16.01
CA GLY A 564 23.70 10.53 -14.72
C GLY A 564 24.67 9.34 -14.72
N ILE A 565 24.77 8.64 -13.60
CA ILE A 565 25.77 7.60 -13.38
C ILE A 565 25.47 6.35 -14.23
N SER A 566 26.50 5.82 -14.88
CA SER A 566 26.43 4.59 -15.68
C SER A 566 26.13 3.38 -14.79
N TRP A 567 25.44 2.35 -15.31
CA TRP A 567 25.01 1.21 -14.48
C TRP A 567 24.79 -0.10 -15.26
N THR A 568 24.91 -1.23 -14.56
CA THR A 568 24.36 -2.53 -15.01
C THR A 568 23.59 -3.24 -13.91
N TRP A 569 22.38 -3.69 -14.23
CA TRP A 569 21.53 -4.40 -13.29
C TRP A 569 22.03 -5.84 -13.06
N TRP A 570 22.04 -6.29 -11.81
CA TRP A 570 22.25 -7.67 -11.41
C TRP A 570 20.88 -8.35 -11.19
N SER A 571 20.39 -9.20 -12.10
CA SER A 571 21.03 -9.64 -13.36
C SER A 571 19.98 -9.85 -14.46
N TRP A 572 20.42 -10.19 -15.67
CA TRP A 572 19.54 -10.75 -16.70
C TRP A 572 18.90 -12.05 -16.22
N ASN A 573 19.70 -12.86 -15.55
CA ASN A 573 19.40 -14.25 -15.23
C ASN A 573 18.38 -14.38 -14.08
N PRO A 574 17.36 -15.24 -14.19
CA PRO A 574 16.42 -15.48 -13.10
C PRO A 574 17.04 -16.26 -11.94
N ASN A 575 18.07 -17.07 -12.22
CA ASN A 575 18.64 -18.02 -11.26
C ASN A 575 19.65 -17.41 -10.28
N SER A 576 19.65 -16.09 -10.13
CA SER A 576 20.32 -15.44 -9.00
C SER A 576 19.49 -15.65 -7.72
N GLY A 577 20.09 -16.28 -6.72
CA GLY A 577 19.38 -16.83 -5.56
C GLY A 577 18.76 -15.78 -4.63
N ASP A 578 19.32 -14.58 -4.57
CA ASP A 578 18.93 -13.48 -3.67
C ASP A 578 18.23 -12.32 -4.41
N THR A 579 18.66 -12.01 -5.63
CA THR A 579 18.13 -10.91 -6.47
C THR A 579 17.14 -11.35 -7.55
N GLY A 580 17.23 -12.58 -8.04
CA GLY A 580 16.53 -13.01 -9.25
C GLY A 580 17.06 -12.26 -10.47
N GLY A 581 16.25 -12.07 -11.50
CA GLY A 581 16.68 -11.33 -12.69
C GLY A 581 15.59 -10.51 -13.36
N ILE A 582 15.97 -9.92 -14.50
CA ILE A 582 15.04 -9.33 -15.48
C ILE A 582 14.16 -10.42 -16.08
N LEU A 583 14.72 -11.58 -16.41
CA LEU A 583 13.94 -12.74 -16.78
C LEU A 583 13.31 -13.42 -15.55
N GLN A 584 12.19 -14.09 -15.78
CA GLN A 584 11.57 -15.04 -14.87
C GLN A 584 12.18 -16.43 -15.04
N ASP A 585 11.86 -17.36 -14.12
CA ASP A 585 12.44 -18.70 -14.04
C ASP A 585 12.30 -19.55 -15.33
N ASP A 586 11.39 -19.18 -16.23
CA ASP A 586 11.19 -19.82 -17.54
C ASP A 586 12.21 -19.37 -18.61
N TRP A 587 13.13 -18.45 -18.26
CA TRP A 587 14.15 -17.88 -19.15
C TRP A 587 13.58 -17.19 -20.40
N THR A 588 12.30 -16.80 -20.38
CA THR A 588 11.61 -16.23 -21.54
C THR A 588 10.78 -15.02 -21.14
N SER A 589 9.95 -15.17 -20.12
CA SER A 589 9.08 -14.11 -19.61
C SER A 589 9.89 -13.05 -18.87
N VAL A 590 9.54 -11.79 -19.08
CA VAL A 590 10.20 -10.63 -18.47
C VAL A 590 9.48 -10.25 -17.18
N ASN A 591 10.23 -9.88 -16.14
CA ASN A 591 9.72 -9.20 -14.97
C ASN A 591 9.48 -7.71 -15.31
N ALA A 592 8.29 -7.41 -15.83
CA ALA A 592 7.93 -6.07 -16.27
C ALA A 592 8.03 -5.00 -15.17
N ALA A 593 7.80 -5.36 -13.90
CA ALA A 593 7.94 -4.43 -12.78
C ALA A 593 9.39 -3.96 -12.63
N LYS A 594 10.37 -4.88 -12.69
CA LYS A 594 11.78 -4.50 -12.66
C LYS A 594 12.19 -3.61 -13.82
N VAL A 595 11.71 -3.94 -15.03
CA VAL A 595 12.02 -3.13 -16.22
C VAL A 595 11.45 -1.72 -16.08
N ALA A 596 10.23 -1.57 -15.54
CA ALA A 596 9.61 -0.26 -15.32
C ALA A 596 10.42 0.63 -14.37
N GLU A 597 11.02 0.08 -13.32
CA GLU A 597 11.88 0.84 -12.38
C GLU A 597 13.20 1.30 -13.02
N LEU A 598 13.70 0.56 -14.00
CA LEU A 598 14.96 0.86 -14.69
C LEU A 598 14.77 1.75 -15.92
N GLN A 599 13.56 1.79 -16.46
CA GLN A 599 13.22 2.56 -17.66
C GLN A 599 13.69 4.03 -17.54
N PRO A 600 13.42 4.77 -16.44
CA PRO A 600 13.82 6.18 -16.33
C PRO A 600 15.33 6.46 -16.42
N ILE A 601 16.18 5.44 -16.23
CA ILE A 601 17.64 5.59 -16.22
C ILE A 601 18.33 4.93 -17.44
N GLN A 602 17.57 4.41 -18.41
CA GLN A 602 18.07 3.85 -19.67
C GLN A 602 18.66 4.92 -20.61
N PHE A 603 19.40 4.45 -21.62
CA PHE A 603 20.10 5.31 -22.60
C PHE A 603 20.38 4.55 -23.91
N SER A 604 20.22 5.17 -25.08
CA SER A 604 20.69 4.57 -26.35
C SER A 604 22.04 5.10 -26.81
N LEU A 605 22.84 4.17 -27.35
CA LEU A 605 24.14 4.41 -27.94
C LEU A 605 24.11 4.66 -29.45
N ASP A 606 22.99 4.47 -30.16
CA ASP A 606 22.96 4.52 -31.63
C ASP A 606 22.74 5.94 -32.20
N GLY A 607 22.74 6.96 -31.36
CA GLY A 607 22.53 8.35 -31.80
C GLY A 607 21.09 8.66 -32.18
N SER A 608 20.19 7.66 -32.15
CA SER A 608 18.81 7.95 -31.81
C SER A 608 18.84 8.42 -30.36
N THR A 609 18.20 9.54 -30.09
CA THR A 609 17.82 9.89 -28.73
C THR A 609 16.80 8.85 -28.27
N ALA A 610 17.24 7.65 -27.89
CA ALA A 610 16.37 6.81 -27.08
C ALA A 610 16.34 7.44 -25.69
N THR A 611 15.30 8.24 -25.49
CA THR A 611 14.48 8.08 -24.30
C THR A 611 13.75 6.73 -24.44
N PRO A 612 13.53 5.99 -23.35
CA PRO A 612 13.59 4.54 -23.40
C PRO A 612 12.33 3.81 -23.88
N GLY A 613 12.56 2.78 -24.69
CA GLY A 613 11.68 1.65 -24.91
C GLY A 613 11.48 1.31 -26.39
N THR A 614 11.88 0.11 -26.83
CA THR A 614 11.44 -0.36 -28.16
C THR A 614 10.61 -1.62 -28.03
N ALA A 615 9.30 -1.41 -27.93
CA ALA A 615 8.33 -2.28 -28.57
C ALA A 615 7.40 -1.39 -29.42
N GLY A 616 7.97 -0.82 -30.48
CA GLY A 616 7.36 0.16 -31.38
C GLY A 616 7.52 1.59 -30.87
N ASP A 617 8.23 2.44 -31.62
CA ASP A 617 8.44 3.86 -31.31
C ASP A 617 7.13 4.54 -30.89
N ALA A 618 7.01 4.71 -29.58
CA ALA A 618 5.97 5.47 -28.92
C ALA A 618 6.63 6.03 -27.67
N HIS A 619 6.91 7.33 -27.70
CA HIS A 619 7.03 8.11 -26.47
C HIS A 619 5.77 7.80 -25.66
N VAL A 620 5.81 7.42 -24.38
CA VAL A 620 4.58 7.03 -23.66
C VAL A 620 4.31 7.94 -22.48
N ALA A 621 3.08 8.46 -22.39
CA ALA A 621 2.56 9.02 -21.16
C ALA A 621 2.19 7.87 -20.20
N LEU A 622 2.90 7.74 -19.08
CA LEU A 622 2.70 6.66 -18.11
C LEU A 622 1.79 7.13 -16.96
N PHE A 623 0.51 6.76 -17.02
CA PHE A 623 -0.46 7.07 -15.97
C PHE A 623 -0.40 6.03 -14.86
N THR A 624 -0.13 6.48 -13.63
CA THR A 624 -0.24 5.64 -12.43
C THR A 624 -1.61 5.82 -11.78
N VAL A 625 -2.42 4.77 -11.80
CA VAL A 625 -3.72 4.71 -11.13
C VAL A 625 -3.54 4.07 -9.77
N THR A 626 -3.93 4.76 -8.70
CA THR A 626 -3.70 4.31 -7.31
C THR A 626 -4.99 4.13 -6.53
N LEU A 627 -4.96 3.23 -5.55
CA LEU A 627 -5.96 3.06 -4.50
C LEU A 627 -5.47 3.69 -3.21
N SER A 628 -6.34 4.43 -2.52
CA SER A 628 -6.04 5.06 -1.23
C SER A 628 -5.73 4.06 -0.10
N ALA A 629 -6.09 2.79 -0.28
CA ALA A 629 -5.79 1.68 0.61
C ALA A 629 -5.96 0.34 -0.13
N ALA A 630 -5.29 -0.70 0.35
CA ALA A 630 -5.43 -2.05 -0.20
C ALA A 630 -6.85 -2.61 0.00
N ALA A 631 -7.44 -3.18 -1.05
CA ALA A 631 -8.73 -3.85 -0.99
C ALA A 631 -8.59 -5.35 -0.68
N GLY A 632 -9.52 -5.91 0.11
CA GLY A 632 -9.57 -7.36 0.39
C GLY A 632 -10.16 -8.20 -0.75
N THR A 633 -10.77 -7.56 -1.75
CA THR A 633 -11.31 -8.16 -2.97
C THR A 633 -10.82 -7.38 -4.19
N ALA A 634 -10.94 -7.97 -5.39
CA ALA A 634 -10.48 -7.30 -6.59
C ALA A 634 -11.26 -6.01 -6.87
N VAL A 635 -10.55 -4.95 -7.25
CA VAL A 635 -11.13 -3.66 -7.66
C VAL A 635 -10.96 -3.51 -9.17
N THR A 636 -12.00 -3.08 -9.87
CA THR A 636 -11.92 -2.82 -11.31
C THR A 636 -12.29 -1.38 -11.64
N VAL A 637 -11.64 -0.81 -12.65
CA VAL A 637 -11.97 0.51 -13.20
C VAL A 637 -11.70 0.52 -14.69
N ASP A 638 -12.59 1.13 -15.46
CA ASP A 638 -12.39 1.33 -16.90
C ASP A 638 -11.60 2.63 -17.11
N PHE A 639 -10.74 2.67 -18.11
CA PHE A 639 -10.04 3.89 -18.51
C PHE A 639 -10.28 4.18 -20.00
N GLY A 640 -10.16 5.46 -20.36
CA GLY A 640 -10.14 5.91 -21.75
C GLY A 640 -9.42 7.25 -21.87
N THR A 641 -8.81 7.49 -23.01
CA THR A 641 -8.20 8.79 -23.34
C THR A 641 -9.15 9.68 -24.12
N VAL A 642 -9.13 10.98 -23.85
CA VAL A 642 -9.92 12.01 -24.55
C VAL A 642 -8.96 13.05 -25.12
N PRO A 643 -8.95 13.29 -26.45
CA PRO A 643 -8.13 14.33 -27.06
C PRO A 643 -8.41 15.71 -26.45
N GLY A 644 -7.35 16.49 -26.21
CA GLY A 644 -7.42 17.89 -25.77
C GLY A 644 -6.96 18.81 -26.92
N THR A 645 -5.85 19.53 -26.73
CA THR A 645 -5.14 20.17 -27.84
C THR A 645 -4.41 19.16 -28.71
N ALA A 646 -3.98 18.04 -28.12
CA ALA A 646 -3.37 16.92 -28.83
C ALA A 646 -4.40 16.17 -29.67
N THR A 647 -4.04 15.87 -30.91
CA THR A 647 -4.84 15.15 -31.90
C THR A 647 -4.44 13.67 -32.00
N ALA A 648 -4.96 12.97 -33.02
CA ALA A 648 -4.61 11.57 -33.27
C ALA A 648 -3.22 11.41 -33.93
N GLU A 649 -2.59 12.51 -34.32
CA GLU A 649 -1.21 12.56 -34.81
C GLU A 649 -0.23 12.52 -33.61
N ASP A 650 -0.65 13.07 -32.47
CA ASP A 650 0.19 13.35 -31.30
C ASP A 650 0.07 12.27 -30.20
N PHE A 651 -1.00 11.47 -30.21
CA PHE A 651 -1.08 10.27 -29.36
C PHE A 651 -2.04 9.20 -29.91
N THR A 652 -1.78 7.95 -29.55
CA THR A 652 -2.69 6.84 -29.85
C THR A 652 -3.72 6.72 -28.74
N ALA A 653 -4.97 7.09 -29.05
CA ALA A 653 -6.07 6.94 -28.11
C ALA A 653 -6.23 5.48 -27.65
N ALA A 654 -6.35 5.27 -26.34
CA ALA A 654 -6.51 3.96 -25.74
C ALA A 654 -7.70 3.93 -24.77
N SER A 655 -8.27 2.74 -24.59
CA SER A 655 -9.25 2.45 -23.55
C SER A 655 -9.15 1.00 -23.11
N GLY A 656 -9.56 0.71 -21.89
CA GLY A 656 -9.46 -0.63 -21.34
C GLY A 656 -10.01 -0.74 -19.93
N ARG A 657 -9.80 -1.90 -19.31
CA ARG A 657 -10.19 -2.18 -17.92
C ARG A 657 -8.97 -2.57 -17.09
N LEU A 658 -8.76 -1.87 -15.99
CA LEU A 658 -7.82 -2.22 -14.94
C LEU A 658 -8.50 -3.13 -13.92
N THR A 659 -7.77 -4.14 -13.44
CA THR A 659 -8.22 -5.07 -12.37
C THR A 659 -7.14 -5.20 -11.31
N PHE A 660 -7.28 -4.48 -10.20
CA PHE A 660 -6.42 -4.61 -9.02
C PHE A 660 -6.74 -5.92 -8.31
N ALA A 661 -5.72 -6.77 -8.12
CA ALA A 661 -5.86 -7.96 -7.29
C ALA A 661 -6.05 -7.58 -5.81
N PRO A 662 -6.63 -8.46 -4.97
CA PRO A 662 -6.65 -8.22 -3.52
C PRO A 662 -5.26 -7.87 -2.98
N GLY A 663 -5.14 -6.77 -2.25
CA GLY A 663 -3.85 -6.27 -1.74
C GLY A 663 -3.09 -5.30 -2.66
N GLU A 664 -3.41 -5.25 -3.96
CA GLU A 664 -2.75 -4.38 -4.93
C GLU A 664 -3.27 -2.94 -4.82
N THR A 665 -2.38 -1.94 -4.78
CA THR A 665 -2.76 -0.52 -4.58
C THR A 665 -2.38 0.40 -5.74
N SER A 666 -1.68 -0.08 -6.76
CA SER A 666 -1.33 0.73 -7.93
C SER A 666 -1.33 -0.12 -9.21
N LYS A 667 -1.63 0.53 -10.33
CA LYS A 667 -1.42 0.01 -11.68
C LYS A 667 -0.99 1.13 -12.61
N THR A 668 -0.19 0.79 -13.61
CA THR A 668 0.23 1.74 -14.63
C THR A 668 -0.45 1.46 -15.97
N VAL A 669 -0.69 2.53 -16.74
CA VAL A 669 -1.15 2.47 -18.12
C VAL A 669 -0.27 3.39 -18.96
N ALA A 670 0.34 2.84 -20.00
CA ALA A 670 1.10 3.60 -20.98
C ALA A 670 0.19 4.02 -22.14
N ILE A 671 0.19 5.30 -22.49
CA ILE A 671 -0.44 5.86 -23.68
C ILE A 671 0.64 6.30 -24.65
N ALA A 672 0.65 5.74 -25.85
CA ALA A 672 1.62 6.11 -26.90
C ALA A 672 1.39 7.54 -27.39
N ILE A 673 2.47 8.29 -27.53
CA ILE A 673 2.62 9.67 -28.00
C ILE A 673 3.31 9.60 -29.37
N GLY A 674 2.79 10.35 -30.32
CA GLY A 674 3.40 10.56 -31.63
C GLY A 674 4.54 11.55 -31.48
N ALA A 675 5.75 11.09 -31.76
CA ALA A 675 6.89 11.97 -31.90
C ALA A 675 6.80 12.75 -33.21
N ASP A 676 7.37 13.95 -33.23
CA ASP A 676 7.23 14.97 -34.27
C ASP A 676 8.43 15.96 -34.27
N SER A 677 8.84 16.44 -35.45
CA SER A 677 10.05 17.29 -35.64
C SER A 677 9.66 18.74 -35.95
N ALA A 678 8.36 19.03 -35.90
CA ALA A 678 7.80 20.34 -36.09
C ALA A 678 7.83 21.08 -34.77
N ALA A 679 8.28 22.34 -34.82
CA ALA A 679 8.12 23.23 -33.68
C ALA A 679 6.64 23.56 -33.51
N GLU A 680 6.00 22.89 -32.55
CA GLU A 680 4.59 23.05 -32.20
C GLU A 680 4.44 23.70 -30.81
N ALA A 681 3.22 23.86 -30.32
CA ALA A 681 3.00 24.31 -28.94
C ALA A 681 2.79 23.07 -28.07
N ASP A 682 3.08 23.15 -26.77
CA ASP A 682 2.75 22.04 -25.86
C ASP A 682 1.27 21.64 -25.98
N GLU A 683 1.04 20.34 -26.13
CA GLU A 683 -0.27 19.79 -26.39
C GLU A 683 -0.77 18.95 -25.23
N THR A 684 -2.07 18.69 -25.16
CA THR A 684 -2.67 18.00 -24.02
C THR A 684 -3.73 17.00 -24.46
N PHE A 685 -3.84 15.89 -23.71
CA PHE A 685 -5.00 15.00 -23.75
C PHE A 685 -5.34 14.54 -22.33
N SER A 686 -6.57 14.09 -22.11
CA SER A 686 -7.00 13.61 -20.79
C SER A 686 -7.03 12.08 -20.71
N PHE A 687 -6.65 11.52 -19.58
CA PHE A 687 -6.84 10.13 -19.19
C PHE A 687 -7.97 10.05 -18.16
N VAL A 688 -9.06 9.36 -18.51
CA VAL A 688 -10.30 9.36 -17.74
C VAL A 688 -10.61 7.96 -17.23
N LEU A 689 -10.78 7.85 -15.91
CA LEU A 689 -11.29 6.68 -15.23
C LEU A 689 -12.82 6.71 -15.17
N SER A 690 -13.45 5.56 -15.36
CA SER A 690 -14.90 5.40 -15.33
C SER A 690 -15.32 4.03 -14.81
N SER A 691 -16.60 3.89 -14.50
CA SER A 691 -17.22 2.61 -14.11
C SER A 691 -16.48 1.84 -13.00
N PRO A 692 -16.04 2.48 -11.89
CA PRO A 692 -15.34 1.77 -10.83
C PRO A 692 -16.26 0.74 -10.16
N SER A 693 -15.68 -0.40 -9.76
CA SER A 693 -16.34 -1.43 -8.95
C SER A 693 -15.38 -1.89 -7.85
N GLY A 694 -15.86 -1.91 -6.60
CA GLY A 694 -15.03 -2.16 -5.41
C GLY A 694 -14.25 -0.95 -4.90
N ALA A 695 -14.37 0.21 -5.56
CA ALA A 695 -13.77 1.49 -5.19
C ALA A 695 -14.67 2.67 -5.59
N THR A 696 -14.33 3.89 -5.15
CA THR A 696 -14.95 5.14 -5.62
C THR A 696 -13.90 6.02 -6.30
N LEU A 697 -14.27 6.84 -7.29
CA LEU A 697 -13.33 7.79 -7.89
C LEU A 697 -13.16 9.00 -6.96
N LEU A 698 -11.93 9.31 -6.59
CA LEU A 698 -11.56 10.60 -5.99
C LEU A 698 -11.20 11.57 -7.11
N ASP A 699 -10.15 11.23 -7.86
CA ASP A 699 -9.67 11.99 -9.01
C ASP A 699 -9.68 11.06 -10.22
N GLY A 700 -10.77 11.12 -10.97
CA GLY A 700 -11.01 10.24 -12.11
C GLY A 700 -10.46 10.75 -13.43
N THR A 701 -9.71 11.85 -13.44
CA THR A 701 -9.20 12.45 -14.67
C THR A 701 -7.82 13.02 -14.40
N ALA A 702 -6.88 12.69 -15.28
CA ALA A 702 -5.55 13.28 -15.34
C ALA A 702 -5.35 13.91 -16.72
N THR A 703 -4.57 14.98 -16.78
CA THR A 703 -4.10 15.60 -18.00
C THR A 703 -2.70 15.09 -18.30
N ALA A 704 -2.50 14.57 -19.51
CA ALA A 704 -1.16 14.46 -20.07
C ALA A 704 -0.83 15.73 -20.83
N THR A 705 0.33 16.32 -20.55
CA THR A 705 0.93 17.37 -21.36
C THR A 705 2.07 16.77 -22.17
N ILE A 706 1.96 16.88 -23.49
CA ILE A 706 2.98 16.57 -24.47
C ILE A 706 3.82 17.86 -24.64
N LEU A 707 5.06 17.84 -24.18
CA LEU A 707 5.97 18.99 -24.22
C LEU A 707 6.75 18.99 -25.54
N ASN A 708 6.75 20.12 -26.24
CA ASN A 708 7.55 20.29 -27.46
C ASN A 708 9.03 20.49 -27.12
N ASP A 709 9.93 19.70 -27.73
CA ASP A 709 11.40 19.81 -27.61
C ASP A 709 12.12 20.33 -28.86
N ASP A 710 11.38 20.75 -29.88
CA ASP A 710 11.93 21.18 -31.17
C ASP A 710 12.32 22.66 -31.26
N ALA A 711 13.55 22.88 -31.72
CA ALA A 711 14.11 24.22 -31.91
C ALA A 711 13.57 24.89 -33.19
N GLY A 712 12.78 25.94 -33.02
CA GLY A 712 12.33 26.80 -34.13
C GLY A 712 13.49 27.34 -34.98
N THR A 713 13.57 26.92 -36.24
CA THR A 713 14.57 27.44 -37.19
C THR A 713 14.22 28.86 -37.65
N SER A 714 14.71 29.87 -36.91
CA SER A 714 14.64 31.26 -37.39
C SER A 714 15.66 31.51 -38.51
N THR A 715 15.25 31.27 -39.77
CA THR A 715 15.96 31.86 -40.91
C THR A 715 15.37 33.23 -41.21
N GLY A 716 16.19 34.26 -40.95
CA GLY A 716 15.83 35.65 -41.22
C GLY A 716 15.52 35.90 -42.69
N GLY A 717 14.28 36.29 -42.96
CA GLY A 717 13.80 36.77 -44.25
C GLY A 717 12.64 37.73 -44.04
N SER A 718 12.95 39.02 -43.88
CA SER A 718 11.96 40.09 -43.91
C SER A 718 11.32 40.17 -45.31
N THR A 719 10.01 39.90 -45.42
CA THR A 719 9.03 40.72 -46.17
C THR A 719 7.60 40.27 -45.85
N GLY A 720 6.88 41.12 -45.10
CA GLY A 720 5.44 41.41 -45.08
C GLY A 720 4.37 40.38 -45.49
N GLY A 721 3.50 40.08 -44.52
CA GLY A 721 2.04 40.20 -44.69
C GLY A 721 1.23 38.90 -44.73
N GLY A 722 0.49 38.62 -43.65
CA GLY A 722 -0.62 37.66 -43.63
C GLY A 722 -0.81 36.98 -42.27
N THR A 723 -1.55 37.61 -41.36
CA THR A 723 -1.84 37.15 -39.99
C THR A 723 -3.15 36.35 -39.89
N GLY A 724 -3.12 35.25 -39.15
CA GLY A 724 -4.25 34.62 -38.46
C GLY A 724 -3.69 33.57 -37.50
N GLY A 725 -4.03 33.49 -36.22
CA GLY A 725 -4.82 34.34 -35.34
C GLY A 725 -4.92 33.65 -33.98
N THR A 726 -3.80 33.55 -33.25
CA THR A 726 -3.80 33.33 -31.80
C THR A 726 -3.97 34.70 -31.14
N GLY A 727 -4.97 34.83 -30.27
CA GLY A 727 -5.26 36.08 -29.56
C GLY A 727 -4.29 36.32 -28.41
N SER A 728 -3.03 36.64 -28.70
CA SER A 728 -2.12 37.24 -27.70
C SER A 728 -2.09 38.76 -27.91
N ALA A 729 -2.63 39.51 -26.94
CA ALA A 729 -2.30 40.92 -26.75
C ALA A 729 -2.62 41.43 -25.33
N GLY A 730 -1.63 41.48 -24.45
CA GLY A 730 -1.36 42.70 -23.65
C GLY A 730 -1.72 42.75 -22.16
N SER A 731 -2.43 41.77 -21.58
CA SER A 731 -2.88 41.84 -20.17
C SER A 731 -2.13 40.91 -19.20
N GLY A 732 -1.37 39.92 -19.70
CA GLY A 732 -0.78 38.86 -18.87
C GLY A 732 -1.81 37.86 -18.35
N LEU A 733 -2.97 37.77 -19.01
CA LEU A 733 -4.02 36.80 -18.72
C LEU A 733 -4.22 35.88 -19.92
N ASP A 734 -4.45 34.60 -19.64
CA ASP A 734 -4.94 33.60 -20.59
C ASP A 734 -6.26 33.00 -20.10
N ALA A 735 -7.06 32.42 -21.01
CA ALA A 735 -8.27 31.70 -20.66
C ALA A 735 -8.45 30.40 -21.43
N SER A 736 -8.96 29.40 -20.73
CA SER A 736 -9.34 28.11 -21.28
C SER A 736 -10.83 27.86 -21.14
N PHE A 737 -11.40 27.07 -22.05
CA PHE A 737 -12.83 26.72 -22.08
C PHE A 737 -13.04 25.21 -22.00
N ALA A 738 -13.95 24.78 -21.13
CA ALA A 738 -14.39 23.40 -21.03
C ALA A 738 -15.92 23.28 -21.06
N VAL A 739 -16.43 22.24 -21.74
CA VAL A 739 -17.85 21.87 -21.64
C VAL A 739 -17.99 20.86 -20.50
N THR A 740 -18.60 21.27 -19.40
CA THR A 740 -18.72 20.43 -18.20
C THR A 740 -19.99 19.58 -18.19
N ASN A 741 -20.99 19.93 -19.00
CA ASN A 741 -22.18 19.13 -19.21
C ASN A 741 -22.85 19.53 -20.55
N ALA A 742 -23.48 18.59 -21.27
CA ALA A 742 -24.17 18.87 -22.53
C ALA A 742 -25.48 18.08 -22.67
N TRP A 743 -26.48 18.68 -23.31
CA TRP A 743 -27.77 18.05 -23.64
C TRP A 743 -28.25 18.51 -25.02
N ASN A 744 -29.34 17.91 -25.52
CA ASN A 744 -29.76 18.03 -26.93
C ASN A 744 -29.89 19.47 -27.47
N ASN A 745 -30.16 20.48 -26.63
CA ASN A 745 -30.36 21.86 -27.05
C ASN A 745 -29.58 22.89 -26.20
N GLY A 746 -28.56 22.46 -25.44
CA GLY A 746 -27.76 23.37 -24.64
C GLY A 746 -26.60 22.67 -23.95
N PHE A 747 -25.72 23.46 -23.35
CA PHE A 747 -24.57 22.96 -22.60
C PHE A 747 -24.21 23.90 -21.46
N GLN A 748 -23.45 23.36 -20.52
CA GLN A 748 -22.78 24.07 -19.46
C GLN A 748 -21.30 24.24 -19.83
N GLY A 749 -20.87 25.49 -19.96
CA GLY A 749 -19.49 25.90 -20.17
C GLY A 749 -18.84 26.33 -18.86
N ALA A 750 -17.57 26.00 -18.68
CA ALA A 750 -16.70 26.57 -17.66
C ALA A 750 -15.53 27.26 -18.38
N VAL A 751 -15.17 28.44 -17.88
CA VAL A 751 -14.00 29.19 -18.34
C VAL A 751 -13.07 29.39 -17.17
N THR A 752 -11.80 29.04 -17.33
CA THR A 752 -10.74 29.34 -16.37
C THR A 752 -9.91 30.49 -16.92
N VAL A 753 -9.59 31.46 -16.08
CA VAL A 753 -8.71 32.60 -16.43
C VAL A 753 -7.46 32.47 -15.57
N HIS A 754 -6.30 32.37 -16.22
CA HIS A 754 -4.98 32.30 -15.58
C HIS A 754 -4.25 33.63 -15.72
N ASN A 755 -3.54 34.03 -14.68
CA ASN A 755 -2.69 35.23 -14.70
C ASN A 755 -1.22 34.82 -14.78
N GLU A 756 -0.67 34.86 -15.98
CA GLU A 756 0.74 34.57 -16.27
C GLU A 756 1.69 35.66 -15.73
N GLY A 757 1.16 36.81 -15.30
CA GLY A 757 1.92 37.91 -14.74
C GLY A 757 2.22 37.78 -13.25
N ALA A 758 3.33 38.35 -12.78
CA ALA A 758 3.70 38.32 -11.35
C ALA A 758 2.83 39.23 -10.44
N ALA A 759 2.00 40.11 -11.01
CA ALA A 759 1.17 41.07 -10.26
C ALA A 759 -0.30 40.62 -10.23
N THR A 760 -0.98 40.81 -9.10
CA THR A 760 -2.40 40.50 -8.98
C THR A 760 -3.25 41.33 -9.93
N VAL A 761 -4.07 40.68 -10.76
CA VAL A 761 -5.11 41.31 -11.58
C VAL A 761 -6.43 41.26 -10.82
N SER A 762 -7.19 42.36 -10.82
CA SER A 762 -8.42 42.47 -10.00
C SER A 762 -9.64 43.03 -10.74
N ASP A 763 -9.47 43.41 -12.01
CA ASP A 763 -10.47 44.09 -12.84
C ASP A 763 -10.27 43.62 -14.30
N TRP A 764 -10.54 42.33 -14.53
CA TRP A 764 -10.36 41.72 -15.84
C TRP A 764 -11.66 41.76 -16.64
N GLU A 765 -11.52 42.04 -17.93
CA GLU A 765 -12.59 42.05 -18.92
C GLU A 765 -12.02 41.45 -20.20
N PHE A 766 -12.76 40.58 -20.88
CA PHE A 766 -12.36 40.01 -22.16
C PHE A 766 -13.57 39.67 -23.03
N GLU A 767 -13.35 39.56 -24.34
CA GLU A 767 -14.35 39.04 -25.27
C GLU A 767 -14.30 37.51 -25.32
N LEU A 768 -15.35 36.86 -24.82
CA LEU A 768 -15.65 35.45 -25.07
C LEU A 768 -16.33 35.35 -26.44
N LYS A 769 -15.58 34.93 -27.46
CA LYS A 769 -16.12 34.71 -28.80
C LYS A 769 -16.84 33.37 -28.82
N ILE A 770 -18.15 33.41 -28.92
CA ILE A 770 -19.00 32.22 -28.98
C ILE A 770 -20.28 32.54 -29.76
N SER A 771 -20.65 31.64 -30.67
CA SER A 771 -21.84 31.81 -31.51
C SER A 771 -23.14 31.46 -30.77
N ASN A 772 -23.05 30.61 -29.74
CA ASN A 772 -24.16 30.17 -28.91
C ASN A 772 -24.71 31.31 -28.03
N GLU A 773 -26.01 31.29 -27.78
CA GLU A 773 -26.63 32.26 -26.88
C GLU A 773 -26.42 31.84 -25.41
N ILE A 774 -25.71 32.67 -24.64
CA ILE A 774 -25.56 32.47 -23.19
C ILE A 774 -26.86 32.87 -22.50
N THR A 775 -27.47 31.90 -21.83
CA THR A 775 -28.77 32.03 -21.15
C THR A 775 -28.63 32.26 -19.65
N GLN A 776 -27.54 31.80 -19.03
CA GLN A 776 -27.19 32.03 -17.64
C GLN A 776 -25.68 32.10 -17.49
N ILE A 777 -25.18 32.90 -16.55
CA ILE A 777 -23.75 33.00 -16.19
C ILE A 777 -23.65 33.15 -14.67
N TRP A 778 -22.59 32.61 -14.06
CA TRP A 778 -22.27 32.78 -12.64
C TRP A 778 -20.77 32.97 -12.46
N ASN A 779 -20.38 33.66 -11.38
CA ASN A 779 -19.00 34.06 -11.07
C ASN A 779 -18.35 35.02 -12.10
N ALA A 780 -19.11 35.48 -13.09
CA ALA A 780 -18.79 36.56 -14.02
C ALA A 780 -20.09 37.24 -14.49
N GLU A 781 -19.96 38.38 -15.16
CA GLU A 781 -21.06 39.20 -15.66
C GLU A 781 -20.91 39.46 -17.17
N ILE A 782 -22.02 39.39 -17.91
CA ILE A 782 -22.05 39.81 -19.32
C ILE A 782 -22.21 41.33 -19.36
N VAL A 783 -21.18 42.03 -19.84
CA VAL A 783 -21.18 43.49 -19.98
C VAL A 783 -21.95 43.91 -21.24
N SER A 784 -21.67 43.25 -22.36
CA SER A 784 -22.34 43.54 -23.63
C SER A 784 -22.24 42.36 -24.60
N ARG A 785 -23.07 42.37 -25.66
CA ARG A 785 -23.01 41.39 -26.75
C ARG A 785 -22.32 42.02 -27.96
N THR A 786 -21.34 41.33 -28.53
CA THR A 786 -20.61 41.74 -29.74
C THR A 786 -21.16 41.01 -30.97
N SER A 787 -20.59 41.28 -32.15
CA SER A 787 -20.88 40.50 -33.36
C SER A 787 -20.33 39.07 -33.31
N SER A 788 -19.37 38.80 -32.44
CA SER A 788 -18.60 37.54 -32.34
C SER A 788 -18.83 36.77 -31.02
N GLY A 789 -19.49 37.38 -30.03
CA GLY A 789 -19.74 36.76 -28.74
C GLY A 789 -20.17 37.76 -27.66
N TYR A 790 -19.51 37.74 -26.50
CA TYR A 790 -19.87 38.54 -25.33
C TYR A 790 -18.63 39.16 -24.69
N ILE A 791 -18.73 40.42 -24.26
CA ILE A 791 -17.76 41.01 -23.35
C ILE A 791 -18.11 40.55 -21.93
N ILE A 792 -17.18 39.86 -21.28
CA ILE A 792 -17.33 39.26 -19.96
C ILE A 792 -16.40 39.98 -18.98
N HIS A 793 -16.95 40.39 -17.85
CA HIS A 793 -16.22 41.01 -16.74
C HIS A 793 -16.38 40.16 -15.47
N ASN A 794 -15.40 40.26 -14.57
CA ASN A 794 -15.42 39.52 -13.32
C ASN A 794 -16.62 39.88 -12.42
N ALA A 795 -17.18 38.90 -11.72
CA ALA A 795 -18.08 39.22 -10.61
C ALA A 795 -17.29 39.91 -9.49
N ALA A 796 -17.94 40.76 -8.70
CA ALA A 796 -17.26 41.55 -7.65
C ALA A 796 -16.49 40.71 -6.60
N TRP A 797 -16.85 39.44 -6.42
CA TRP A 797 -16.17 38.50 -5.50
C TRP A 797 -15.21 37.52 -6.20
N ASN A 798 -15.10 37.56 -7.54
CA ASN A 798 -14.30 36.64 -8.35
C ASN A 798 -13.28 37.38 -9.25
N GLY A 799 -12.83 38.56 -8.81
CA GLY A 799 -11.96 39.44 -9.62
C GLY A 799 -10.47 39.26 -9.36
N GLY A 800 -10.06 38.92 -8.14
CA GLY A 800 -8.65 38.86 -7.75
C GLY A 800 -7.97 37.58 -8.20
N ILE A 801 -7.10 37.67 -9.22
CA ILE A 801 -6.23 36.60 -9.69
C ILE A 801 -4.80 36.94 -9.24
N ALA A 802 -4.24 36.18 -8.30
CA ALA A 802 -2.84 36.34 -7.89
C ALA A 802 -1.89 36.07 -9.07
N GLY A 803 -0.61 36.47 -8.95
CA GLY A 803 0.35 36.11 -9.99
C GLY A 803 0.54 34.59 -10.04
N ASP A 804 0.50 34.02 -11.23
CA ASP A 804 0.39 32.58 -11.49
C ASP A 804 -0.85 31.90 -10.88
N GLY A 805 -1.87 32.69 -10.55
CA GLY A 805 -3.13 32.21 -10.00
C GLY A 805 -4.19 31.99 -11.06
N GLU A 806 -5.22 31.21 -10.71
CA GLU A 806 -6.37 30.95 -11.57
C GLU A 806 -7.69 31.23 -10.85
N ILE A 807 -8.70 31.54 -11.65
CA ILE A 807 -10.11 31.56 -11.22
C ILE A 807 -10.97 30.93 -12.30
N SER A 808 -12.21 30.58 -11.97
CA SER A 808 -13.15 30.09 -12.98
C SER A 808 -14.54 30.71 -12.84
N PHE A 809 -15.23 30.80 -13.97
CA PHE A 809 -16.66 31.10 -14.02
C PHE A 809 -17.37 30.12 -14.94
N GLY A 810 -18.69 30.06 -14.86
CA GLY A 810 -19.47 29.13 -15.67
C GLY A 810 -20.71 29.77 -16.27
N PHE A 811 -21.22 29.15 -17.32
CA PHE A 811 -22.41 29.62 -18.03
C PHE A 811 -23.22 28.47 -18.63
N LEU A 812 -24.51 28.70 -18.86
CA LEU A 812 -25.37 27.85 -19.67
C LEU A 812 -25.61 28.50 -21.02
N ALA A 813 -25.40 27.78 -22.11
CA ALA A 813 -25.64 28.26 -23.46
C ALA A 813 -26.57 27.32 -24.24
N SER A 814 -27.33 27.91 -25.18
CA SER A 814 -28.24 27.16 -26.05
C SER A 814 -27.55 26.65 -27.32
N GLY A 815 -28.06 25.56 -27.87
CA GLY A 815 -27.48 24.88 -29.03
C GLY A 815 -26.42 23.84 -28.67
N GLN A 816 -25.83 23.21 -29.69
CA GLN A 816 -24.76 22.24 -29.51
C GLN A 816 -23.45 22.97 -29.19
N ALA A 817 -22.68 22.41 -28.24
CA ALA A 817 -21.36 22.93 -27.91
C ALA A 817 -20.39 22.65 -29.06
N ASN A 818 -19.62 23.65 -29.46
CA ASN A 818 -18.50 23.47 -30.38
C ASN A 818 -17.27 24.18 -29.80
N PRO A 819 -16.43 23.48 -29.00
CA PRO A 819 -15.26 24.08 -28.37
C PRO A 819 -14.29 24.72 -29.37
N ALA A 820 -14.19 24.17 -30.59
CA ALA A 820 -13.34 24.71 -31.65
C ALA A 820 -13.82 26.08 -32.22
N GLN A 821 -14.96 26.58 -31.75
CA GLN A 821 -15.49 27.91 -32.10
C GLN A 821 -15.50 28.88 -30.91
N VAL A 822 -14.89 28.48 -29.78
CA VAL A 822 -14.71 29.33 -28.61
C VAL A 822 -13.30 29.90 -28.64
N ASP A 823 -13.19 31.22 -28.57
CA ASP A 823 -11.91 31.95 -28.58
C ASP A 823 -12.02 33.14 -27.61
N PHE A 824 -10.89 33.63 -27.15
CA PHE A 824 -10.78 34.67 -26.13
C PHE A 824 -9.98 35.86 -26.68
N ALA A 825 -10.41 37.07 -26.36
CA ALA A 825 -9.62 38.27 -26.62
C ALA A 825 -9.66 39.19 -25.40
N PHE A 826 -8.54 39.25 -24.68
CA PHE A 826 -8.33 40.09 -23.51
C PHE A 826 -8.00 41.54 -23.87
#